data_AF-A3W6W3-F1
#
_entry.id   AF-A3W6W3-F1
#
_cell.length_a   1.000
_cell.length_b   1.000
_cell.length_c   1.000
_cell.angle_alpha   90.00
_cell.angle_beta   90.00
_cell.angle_gamma   90.00
#
_symmetry.space_group_name_H-M   'P 1'
#
loop_
_entity.id
_entity.type
_entity.pdbx_description
1 polymer ?
#
loop_
_entity_poly.entity_id
_entity_poly.type
_entity_poly.pdbx_seq_one_letter_code
_entity_poly.pdbx_strand_id
1 'polypeptide(L)'
;MRLLVEQGDIARVRSSAFFDARWYSDTYPDVARTPLDPASHFARIGAFLGRDPGPQFSSRYYLAANPDVAAAGLNPLLHYLSTGHKEGRTPNPGVLPTGPTPQLQRLKHLRDLLETGGLDAGPRAALKDMAGGRDGPDAAAGAAEALALTAYRCNDMAETLHWLNVSHTISRDAFARLAPLMAIATARTGDTAAAEAVANTVPQTSALHLARIWWAKTEPETLACLNAALTSASLSPVAIEDGTGHTFDRITQSVKVGQAPDDGPVVSVLMAAYNSEDTIPTALRAMQSQSWSAFELLVIDDASTDTTPKIVAKHAAQDPRIRLIQLPRNQGAYSARNAGLAEAKGHFVTLHDADDWSHPDRLRHHVEFLLANPGYVGCLSQQARCAPDLRISRWTGQGEAFFENMTSLMLPTNLVRTCLGGWDDVRVSADSELLRRVRRLFGAHAVATLNSGPLALQRASESSATADKAIGMGWFYYGARREYFEAQLHHHATAWHLCYPPDRTRQFPVPTILRTRQDEQSETSLDRVYAGLLTAQNDALDMLLDWLNEDRVKNHKVGLVPLYATTMPTEGGLSIHPHLRDLIDGSNLRVLCYGETVQCARYIRLPGQSVTEPHRYLPTVHEGHRCVLAPGQVPRDQ
;
A
#
# COMPACT_ATOMS: atom_id res chain seq x y z
N MET A 1 -39.46 4.41 13.65
CA MET A 1 -38.66 4.90 14.80
C MET A 1 -38.59 3.81 15.87
N ARG A 2 -37.57 2.94 15.80
CA ARG A 2 -37.08 2.10 16.91
C ARG A 2 -35.58 2.38 16.99
N LEU A 3 -35.22 3.49 17.63
CA LEU A 3 -33.83 3.99 17.73
C LEU A 3 -33.15 3.57 19.04
N LEU A 4 -33.79 2.72 19.84
CA LEU A 4 -33.23 2.20 21.09
C LEU A 4 -33.10 0.70 20.96
N VAL A 5 -31.85 0.22 20.94
CA VAL A 5 -31.51 -1.19 21.04
C VAL A 5 -31.82 -1.64 22.47
N GLU A 6 -32.83 -2.50 22.61
CA GLU A 6 -33.31 -2.98 23.91
C GLU A 6 -32.40 -4.11 24.45
N GLN A 7 -32.50 -4.41 25.74
CA GLN A 7 -31.73 -5.52 26.34
C GLN A 7 -32.03 -6.88 25.69
N GLY A 8 -33.27 -7.08 25.22
CA GLY A 8 -33.65 -8.28 24.48
C GLY A 8 -32.93 -8.40 23.14
N ASP A 9 -32.66 -7.29 22.46
CA ASP A 9 -31.90 -7.28 21.20
C ASP A 9 -30.43 -7.62 21.43
N ILE A 10 -29.83 -7.09 22.50
CA ILE A 10 -28.46 -7.42 22.88
C ILE A 10 -28.34 -8.91 23.21
N ALA A 11 -29.31 -9.48 23.92
CA ALA A 11 -29.35 -10.91 24.20
C ALA A 11 -29.42 -11.74 22.92
N ARG A 12 -30.22 -11.32 21.93
CA ARG A 12 -30.33 -11.99 20.62
C ARG A 12 -29.04 -11.93 19.80
N VAL A 13 -28.33 -10.80 19.82
CA VAL A 13 -27.00 -10.70 19.23
C VAL A 13 -26.06 -11.68 19.94
N ARG A 14 -26.00 -11.63 21.27
CA ARG A 14 -25.09 -12.45 22.08
C ARG A 14 -25.29 -13.96 21.87
N SER A 15 -26.52 -14.41 21.70
CA SER A 15 -26.85 -15.83 21.48
C SER A 15 -26.81 -16.25 20.02
N SER A 16 -26.47 -15.35 19.10
CA SER A 16 -26.45 -15.64 17.67
C SER A 16 -25.24 -16.48 17.28
N ALA A 17 -25.43 -17.49 16.43
CA ALA A 17 -24.31 -18.21 15.81
C ALA A 17 -23.44 -17.32 14.91
N PHE A 18 -23.95 -16.15 14.51
CA PHE A 18 -23.25 -15.19 13.66
C PHE A 18 -22.46 -14.14 14.45
N PHE A 19 -22.60 -14.10 15.79
CA PHE A 19 -21.86 -13.19 16.64
C PHE A 19 -20.78 -13.95 17.41
N ASP A 20 -19.52 -13.64 17.14
CA ASP A 20 -18.38 -14.20 17.86
C ASP A 20 -17.72 -13.10 18.69
N ALA A 21 -17.95 -13.13 20.01
CA ALA A 21 -17.49 -12.09 20.92
C ALA A 21 -15.96 -11.93 20.94
N ARG A 22 -15.22 -13.03 20.79
CA ARG A 22 -13.75 -13.02 20.81
C ARG A 22 -13.24 -12.45 19.49
N TRP A 23 -13.71 -13.00 18.38
CA TRP A 23 -13.38 -12.49 17.05
C TRP A 23 -13.72 -11.00 16.92
N TYR A 24 -14.89 -10.59 17.42
CA TYR A 24 -15.36 -9.21 17.36
C TYR A 24 -14.44 -8.27 18.15
N SER A 25 -14.01 -8.68 19.34
CA SER A 25 -13.09 -7.90 20.18
C SER A 25 -11.68 -7.83 19.57
N ASP A 26 -11.20 -8.94 19.00
CA ASP A 26 -9.90 -9.02 18.34
C ASP A 26 -9.87 -8.19 17.05
N THR A 27 -10.99 -8.17 16.32
CA THR A 27 -11.17 -7.44 15.05
C THR A 27 -11.37 -5.94 15.29
N TYR A 28 -12.04 -5.56 16.38
CA TYR A 28 -12.38 -4.17 16.71
C TYR A 28 -11.86 -3.79 18.11
N PRO A 29 -10.58 -3.36 18.21
CA PRO A 29 -9.91 -3.11 19.49
C PRO A 29 -10.49 -1.95 20.30
N ASP A 30 -11.21 -1.03 19.66
CA ASP A 30 -11.89 0.08 20.32
C ASP A 30 -13.01 -0.40 21.25
N VAL A 31 -13.54 -1.62 21.05
CA VAL A 31 -14.50 -2.26 21.97
C VAL A 31 -13.95 -2.25 23.40
N ALA A 32 -12.67 -2.58 23.57
CA ALA A 32 -11.99 -2.63 24.86
C ALA A 32 -11.79 -1.25 25.53
N ARG A 33 -12.00 -0.16 24.77
CA ARG A 33 -11.91 1.22 25.26
C ARG A 33 -13.25 1.78 25.68
N THR A 34 -14.31 0.99 25.60
CA THR A 34 -15.66 1.34 26.05
C THR A 34 -16.06 0.49 27.27
N PRO A 35 -17.00 0.95 28.12
CA PRO A 35 -17.53 0.12 29.19
C PRO A 35 -18.53 -0.95 28.71
N LEU A 36 -18.73 -1.10 27.40
CA LEU A 36 -19.71 -2.03 26.82
C LEU A 36 -19.08 -3.40 26.60
N ASP A 37 -19.80 -4.48 26.92
CA ASP A 37 -19.42 -5.81 26.47
C ASP A 37 -19.54 -5.92 24.94
N PRO A 38 -18.83 -6.86 24.28
CA PRO A 38 -18.76 -6.93 22.83
C PRO A 38 -20.13 -6.97 22.12
N ALA A 39 -21.10 -7.71 22.67
CA ALA A 39 -22.44 -7.81 22.07
C ALA A 39 -23.22 -6.49 22.19
N SER A 40 -23.13 -5.84 23.36
CA SER A 40 -23.70 -4.51 23.57
C SER A 40 -23.05 -3.47 22.66
N HIS A 41 -21.72 -3.54 22.50
CA HIS A 41 -20.97 -2.66 21.62
C HIS A 41 -21.42 -2.83 20.17
N PHE A 42 -21.46 -4.07 19.67
CA PHE A 42 -21.94 -4.35 18.32
C PHE A 42 -23.36 -3.83 18.11
N ALA A 43 -24.29 -4.19 19.00
CA ALA A 43 -25.69 -3.90 18.80
C ALA A 43 -25.98 -2.40 18.73
N ARG A 44 -25.29 -1.61 19.58
CA ARG A 44 -25.52 -0.16 19.76
C ARG A 44 -24.66 0.73 18.87
N ILE A 45 -23.46 0.28 18.50
CA ILE A 45 -22.46 1.10 17.82
C ILE A 45 -22.01 0.37 16.56
N GLY A 46 -21.46 -0.84 16.72
CA GLY A 46 -20.78 -1.56 15.65
C GLY A 46 -21.63 -1.80 14.41
N ALA A 47 -22.89 -2.20 14.58
CA ALA A 47 -23.82 -2.44 13.50
C ALA A 47 -24.06 -1.19 12.63
N PHE A 48 -24.15 -0.01 13.26
CA PHE A 48 -24.35 1.26 12.57
C PHE A 48 -23.06 1.82 11.95
N LEU A 49 -21.90 1.37 12.44
CA LEU A 49 -20.61 1.57 11.79
C LEU A 49 -20.35 0.56 10.66
N GLY A 50 -21.31 -0.31 10.34
CA GLY A 50 -21.16 -1.35 9.33
C GLY A 50 -20.12 -2.42 9.69
N ARG A 51 -19.86 -2.65 10.97
CA ARG A 51 -18.95 -3.70 11.44
C ARG A 51 -19.61 -5.07 11.35
N ASP A 52 -18.80 -6.08 11.15
CA ASP A 52 -19.27 -7.45 11.06
C ASP A 52 -19.35 -8.05 12.48
N PRO A 53 -20.42 -8.79 12.84
CA PRO A 53 -20.55 -9.39 14.16
C PRO A 53 -19.68 -10.65 14.35
N GLY A 54 -19.19 -11.23 13.26
CA GLY A 54 -18.45 -12.47 13.22
C GLY A 54 -18.08 -12.85 11.79
N PRO A 55 -17.19 -13.84 11.58
CA PRO A 55 -16.72 -14.23 10.25
C PRO A 55 -17.85 -14.77 9.35
N GLN A 56 -18.97 -15.19 9.94
CA GLN A 56 -20.13 -15.77 9.25
C GLN A 56 -21.20 -14.76 8.84
N PHE A 57 -21.00 -13.46 9.06
CA PHE A 57 -22.00 -12.46 8.71
C PHE A 57 -21.31 -11.16 8.33
N SER A 58 -21.61 -10.65 7.13
CA SER A 58 -21.11 -9.35 6.69
C SER A 58 -22.23 -8.32 6.73
N SER A 59 -22.16 -7.38 7.67
CA SER A 59 -23.14 -6.32 7.84
C SER A 59 -23.25 -5.45 6.60
N ARG A 60 -22.13 -5.17 5.94
CA ARG A 60 -22.10 -4.31 4.75
C ARG A 60 -22.62 -5.00 3.51
N TYR A 61 -22.21 -6.25 3.28
CA TYR A 61 -22.80 -7.06 2.21
C TYR A 61 -24.31 -7.16 2.39
N TYR A 62 -24.74 -7.45 3.63
CA TYR A 62 -26.15 -7.58 3.94
C TYR A 62 -26.92 -6.28 3.65
N LEU A 63 -26.42 -5.12 4.07
CA LEU A 63 -27.08 -3.83 3.79
C LEU A 63 -27.05 -3.45 2.30
N ALA A 64 -25.96 -3.75 1.59
CA ALA A 64 -25.85 -3.48 0.15
C ALA A 64 -26.80 -4.36 -0.68
N ALA A 65 -26.94 -5.64 -0.32
CA ALA A 65 -27.87 -6.56 -0.95
C ALA A 65 -29.33 -6.28 -0.58
N ASN A 66 -29.58 -5.49 0.48
CA ASN A 66 -30.91 -5.23 1.04
C ASN A 66 -31.14 -3.73 1.26
N PRO A 67 -31.36 -2.94 0.17
CA PRO A 67 -31.50 -1.49 0.26
C PRO A 67 -32.68 -1.03 1.13
N ASP A 68 -33.73 -1.85 1.28
CA ASP A 68 -34.87 -1.59 2.16
C ASP A 68 -34.45 -1.55 3.64
N VAL A 69 -33.59 -2.47 4.06
CA VAL A 69 -33.04 -2.55 5.43
C VAL A 69 -32.10 -1.38 5.69
N ALA A 70 -31.28 -1.04 4.69
CA ALA A 70 -30.37 0.10 4.76
C ALA A 70 -31.12 1.43 4.87
N ALA A 71 -32.12 1.65 4.01
CA ALA A 71 -32.95 2.86 4.03
C ALA A 71 -33.73 3.02 5.36
N ALA A 72 -34.13 1.91 5.97
CA ALA A 72 -34.80 1.89 7.28
C ALA A 72 -33.84 2.10 8.47
N GLY A 73 -32.52 2.12 8.25
CA GLY A 73 -31.51 2.30 9.30
C GLY A 73 -31.51 1.19 10.34
N LEU A 74 -31.84 -0.05 9.94
CA LEU A 74 -31.97 -1.18 10.87
C LEU A 74 -30.60 -1.86 11.12
N ASN A 75 -30.42 -2.41 12.32
CA ASN A 75 -29.28 -3.27 12.61
C ASN A 75 -29.35 -4.54 11.74
N PRO A 76 -28.36 -4.81 10.87
CA PRO A 76 -28.45 -5.85 9.86
C PRO A 76 -28.51 -7.25 10.45
N LEU A 77 -27.76 -7.54 11.51
CA LEU A 77 -27.80 -8.85 12.17
C LEU A 77 -29.16 -9.07 12.85
N LEU A 78 -29.67 -8.07 13.57
CA LEU A 78 -30.97 -8.20 14.23
C LEU A 78 -32.12 -8.39 13.26
N HIS A 79 -32.09 -7.66 12.13
CA HIS A 79 -33.03 -7.84 11.02
C HIS A 79 -32.94 -9.26 10.44
N TYR A 80 -31.72 -9.72 10.16
CA TYR A 80 -31.52 -11.07 9.64
C TYR A 80 -32.07 -12.13 10.58
N LEU A 81 -31.78 -12.02 11.88
CA LEU A 81 -32.24 -12.95 12.91
C LEU A 81 -33.76 -12.91 13.13
N SER A 82 -34.45 -11.81 12.83
CA SER A 82 -35.92 -11.74 12.98
C SER A 82 -36.66 -12.29 11.77
N THR A 83 -36.27 -11.83 10.59
CA THR A 83 -37.09 -11.93 9.37
C THR A 83 -36.24 -12.30 8.16
N GLY A 84 -35.04 -11.71 8.02
CA GLY A 84 -34.23 -11.87 6.81
C GLY A 84 -33.86 -13.31 6.44
N HIS A 85 -33.60 -14.18 7.42
CA HIS A 85 -33.32 -15.60 7.15
C HIS A 85 -34.56 -16.35 6.63
N LYS A 86 -35.77 -15.98 7.07
CA LYS A 86 -37.03 -16.58 6.61
C LYS A 86 -37.38 -16.13 5.20
N GLU A 87 -36.92 -14.95 4.82
CA GLU A 87 -37.05 -14.36 3.49
C GLU A 87 -35.98 -14.89 2.50
N GLY A 88 -35.09 -15.78 2.93
CA GLY A 88 -34.03 -16.34 2.08
C GLY A 88 -32.87 -15.39 1.78
N ARG A 89 -32.73 -14.27 2.52
CA ARG A 89 -31.60 -13.33 2.35
C ARG A 89 -30.30 -14.00 2.78
N THR A 90 -29.18 -13.68 2.13
CA THR A 90 -27.86 -14.25 2.44
C THR A 90 -27.11 -13.37 3.45
N PRO A 91 -26.59 -13.92 4.56
CA PRO A 91 -25.90 -13.14 5.61
C PRO A 91 -24.46 -12.75 5.24
N ASN A 92 -23.87 -13.44 4.27
CA ASN A 92 -22.50 -13.28 3.80
C ASN A 92 -22.42 -13.80 2.34
N PRO A 93 -21.32 -13.56 1.60
CA PRO A 93 -21.17 -14.00 0.21
C PRO A 93 -20.98 -15.52 -0.01
N GLY A 94 -21.16 -16.37 1.01
CA GLY A 94 -21.19 -17.84 0.90
C GLY A 94 -19.84 -18.54 1.04
N VAL A 95 -18.73 -17.79 1.10
CA VAL A 95 -17.37 -18.33 1.27
C VAL A 95 -16.85 -17.88 2.63
N LEU A 96 -16.90 -18.77 3.63
CA LEU A 96 -16.04 -18.60 4.80
C LEU A 96 -14.61 -18.88 4.36
N PRO A 97 -13.65 -17.96 4.52
CA PRO A 97 -12.27 -18.28 4.24
C PRO A 97 -11.81 -19.32 5.26
N THR A 98 -11.77 -20.59 4.87
CA THR A 98 -10.81 -21.53 5.47
C THR A 98 -9.43 -20.91 5.25
N GLY A 99 -8.60 -20.87 6.29
CA GLY A 99 -7.24 -20.35 6.16
C GLY A 99 -6.52 -21.00 4.97
N PRO A 100 -5.50 -20.34 4.40
CA PRO A 100 -4.78 -20.89 3.24
C PRO A 100 -4.26 -22.30 3.55
N THR A 101 -4.39 -23.21 2.58
CA THR A 101 -3.87 -24.59 2.70
C THR A 101 -2.36 -24.56 2.96
N PRO A 102 -1.76 -25.62 3.56
CA PRO A 102 -0.31 -25.68 3.77
C PRO A 102 0.51 -25.41 2.50
N GLN A 103 0.02 -25.87 1.34
CA GLN A 103 0.65 -25.65 0.03
C GLN A 103 0.61 -24.17 -0.37
N LEU A 104 -0.52 -23.48 -0.17
CA LEU A 104 -0.64 -22.05 -0.45
C LEU A 104 0.16 -21.19 0.56
N GLN A 105 0.27 -21.63 1.81
CA GLN A 105 1.17 -21.02 2.80
C GLN A 105 2.63 -21.14 2.38
N ARG A 106 3.05 -22.33 1.92
CA ARG A 106 4.39 -22.56 1.37
C ARG A 106 4.66 -21.70 0.13
N LEU A 107 3.71 -21.63 -0.81
CA LEU A 107 3.81 -20.75 -1.98
C LEU A 107 4.03 -19.30 -1.56
N LYS A 108 3.20 -18.77 -0.64
CA LYS A 108 3.34 -17.41 -0.13
C LYS A 108 4.72 -17.20 0.51
N HIS A 109 5.17 -18.14 1.33
CA HIS A 109 6.46 -18.05 1.99
C HIS A 109 7.64 -17.98 0.99
N LEU A 110 7.64 -18.84 -0.04
CA LEU A 110 8.67 -18.83 -1.09
C LEU A 110 8.66 -17.51 -1.87
N ARG A 111 7.48 -16.98 -2.17
CA ARG A 111 7.34 -15.64 -2.79
C ARG A 111 7.91 -14.55 -1.89
N ASP A 112 7.55 -14.55 -0.60
CA ASP A 112 8.04 -13.57 0.37
C ASP A 112 9.57 -13.62 0.47
N LEU A 113 10.19 -14.80 0.46
CA LEU A 113 11.65 -14.96 0.47
C LEU A 113 12.32 -14.36 -0.76
N LEU A 114 11.78 -14.63 -1.95
CA LEU A 114 12.27 -14.12 -3.23
C LEU A 114 12.13 -12.60 -3.33
N GLU A 115 11.00 -12.10 -2.88
CA GLU A 115 10.61 -10.69 -3.00
C GLU A 115 11.17 -9.89 -1.83
N THR A 116 10.66 -10.12 -0.64
CA THR A 116 10.87 -9.29 0.55
C THR A 116 12.08 -9.74 1.39
N GLY A 117 12.43 -11.03 1.35
CA GLY A 117 13.59 -11.61 2.04
C GLY A 117 14.91 -11.42 1.29
N GLY A 118 14.86 -11.17 -0.02
CA GLY A 118 16.05 -10.93 -0.85
C GLY A 118 16.88 -12.18 -1.15
N LEU A 119 16.30 -13.38 -1.02
CA LEU A 119 16.88 -14.60 -1.56
C LEU A 119 16.56 -14.74 -3.06
N ASP A 120 17.25 -15.63 -3.77
CA ASP A 120 16.99 -15.85 -5.20
C ASP A 120 17.02 -17.33 -5.59
N ALA A 121 18.19 -17.97 -5.54
CA ALA A 121 18.39 -19.31 -6.09
C ALA A 121 17.48 -20.38 -5.44
N GLY A 122 17.45 -20.45 -4.12
CA GLY A 122 16.65 -21.40 -3.35
C GLY A 122 15.14 -21.25 -3.56
N PRO A 123 14.52 -20.09 -3.28
CA PRO A 123 13.08 -19.93 -3.49
C PRO A 123 12.69 -20.09 -4.95
N ARG A 124 13.51 -19.64 -5.91
CA ARG A 124 13.23 -19.84 -7.34
C ARG A 124 13.25 -21.33 -7.73
N ALA A 125 14.21 -22.10 -7.23
CA ALA A 125 14.25 -23.55 -7.48
C ALA A 125 13.04 -24.26 -6.86
N ALA A 126 12.66 -23.91 -5.63
CA ALA A 126 11.49 -24.46 -4.95
C ALA A 126 10.17 -24.11 -5.67
N LEU A 127 10.04 -22.90 -6.22
CA LEU A 127 8.89 -22.50 -7.03
C LEU A 127 8.84 -23.28 -8.36
N LYS A 128 9.99 -23.50 -9.02
CA LYS A 128 10.05 -24.33 -10.25
C LYS A 128 9.58 -25.76 -9.99
N ASP A 129 9.98 -26.32 -8.86
CA ASP A 129 9.54 -27.64 -8.42
C ASP A 129 8.02 -27.69 -8.13
N MET A 130 7.51 -26.69 -7.40
CA MET A 130 6.09 -26.54 -7.08
C MET A 130 5.22 -26.38 -8.34
N ALA A 131 5.70 -25.62 -9.33
CA ALA A 131 5.04 -25.44 -10.63
C ALA A 131 4.92 -26.76 -11.42
N GLY A 132 5.71 -27.79 -11.07
CA GLY A 132 5.60 -29.15 -11.62
C GLY A 132 4.34 -29.92 -11.20
N GLY A 133 3.48 -29.35 -10.33
CA GLY A 133 2.14 -29.88 -10.06
C GLY A 133 2.00 -30.76 -8.81
N ARG A 134 3.09 -31.05 -8.10
CA ARG A 134 3.06 -31.96 -6.92
C ARG A 134 2.29 -31.39 -5.72
N ASP A 135 2.21 -30.06 -5.61
CA ASP A 135 1.54 -29.35 -4.51
C ASP A 135 0.08 -28.96 -4.85
N GLY A 136 -0.50 -29.56 -5.90
CA GLY A 136 -1.86 -29.27 -6.38
C GLY A 136 -1.93 -28.11 -7.38
N PRO A 137 -3.06 -28.00 -8.12
CA PRO A 137 -3.17 -27.07 -9.25
C PRO A 137 -3.06 -25.60 -8.83
N ASP A 138 -3.66 -25.19 -7.70
CA ASP A 138 -3.63 -23.80 -7.27
C ASP A 138 -2.22 -23.34 -6.87
N ALA A 139 -1.49 -24.18 -6.13
CA ALA A 139 -0.10 -23.89 -5.75
C ALA A 139 0.82 -23.89 -6.97
N ALA A 140 0.62 -24.82 -7.92
CA ALA A 140 1.41 -24.90 -9.14
C ALA A 140 1.18 -23.70 -10.07
N ALA A 141 -0.07 -23.28 -10.27
CA ALA A 141 -0.41 -22.07 -11.03
C ALA A 141 0.17 -20.82 -10.37
N GLY A 142 0.01 -20.67 -9.06
CA GLY A 142 0.57 -19.54 -8.32
C GLY A 142 2.11 -19.51 -8.31
N ALA A 143 2.77 -20.67 -8.34
CA ALA A 143 4.23 -20.76 -8.47
C ALA A 143 4.69 -20.35 -9.87
N ALA A 144 4.01 -20.81 -10.92
CA ALA A 144 4.27 -20.39 -12.29
C ALA A 144 4.07 -18.86 -12.43
N GLU A 145 3.01 -18.29 -11.86
CA GLU A 145 2.81 -16.84 -11.84
C GLU A 145 3.97 -16.09 -11.16
N ALA A 146 4.41 -16.54 -9.98
CA ALA A 146 5.52 -15.91 -9.27
C ALA A 146 6.83 -15.92 -10.09
N LEU A 147 7.08 -17.01 -10.83
CA LEU A 147 8.22 -17.14 -11.73
C LEU A 147 8.08 -16.21 -12.96
N ALA A 148 6.90 -16.14 -13.56
CA ALA A 148 6.62 -15.25 -14.69
C ALA A 148 6.85 -13.77 -14.32
N LEU A 149 6.30 -13.31 -13.19
CA LEU A 149 6.47 -11.95 -12.72
C LEU A 149 7.94 -11.63 -12.39
N THR A 150 8.67 -12.60 -11.87
CA THR A 150 10.11 -12.46 -11.60
C THR A 150 10.92 -12.34 -12.89
N ALA A 151 10.66 -13.20 -13.88
CA ALA A 151 11.31 -13.12 -15.19
C ALA A 151 11.01 -11.79 -15.89
N TYR A 152 9.77 -11.31 -15.80
CA TYR A 152 9.37 -10.03 -16.39
C TYR A 152 10.14 -8.86 -15.78
N ARG A 153 10.31 -8.85 -14.45
CA ARG A 153 11.15 -7.84 -13.75
C ARG A 153 12.61 -7.89 -14.19
N CYS A 154 13.14 -9.08 -14.47
CA CYS A 154 14.48 -9.28 -14.99
C CYS A 154 14.61 -9.00 -16.50
N ASN A 155 13.55 -8.52 -17.15
CA ASN A 155 13.49 -8.27 -18.58
C ASN A 155 13.65 -9.54 -19.46
N ASP A 156 13.36 -10.72 -18.93
CA ASP A 156 13.39 -12.00 -19.67
C ASP A 156 11.98 -12.36 -20.17
N MET A 157 11.66 -11.92 -21.39
CA MET A 157 10.32 -12.15 -21.97
C MET A 157 10.10 -13.62 -22.34
N ALA A 158 11.16 -14.38 -22.65
CA ALA A 158 11.04 -15.79 -23.01
C ALA A 158 10.66 -16.63 -21.78
N GLU A 159 11.36 -16.45 -20.65
CA GLU A 159 11.00 -17.12 -19.39
C GLU A 159 9.64 -16.61 -18.87
N THR A 160 9.31 -15.33 -19.06
CA THR A 160 7.97 -14.80 -18.72
C THR A 160 6.87 -15.55 -19.46
N LEU A 161 6.94 -15.62 -20.80
CA LEU A 161 5.92 -16.26 -21.63
C LEU A 161 5.82 -17.76 -21.34
N HIS A 162 6.94 -18.42 -21.07
CA HIS A 162 6.93 -19.84 -20.67
C HIS A 162 6.06 -20.06 -19.43
N TRP A 163 6.32 -19.32 -18.35
CA TRP A 163 5.60 -19.51 -17.09
C TRP A 163 4.16 -19.01 -17.13
N LEU A 164 3.85 -17.95 -17.88
CA LEU A 164 2.45 -17.53 -18.10
C LEU A 164 1.64 -18.62 -18.80
N ASN A 165 2.22 -19.30 -19.80
CA ASN A 165 1.57 -20.41 -20.50
C ASN A 165 1.38 -21.64 -19.59
N VAL A 166 2.37 -21.95 -18.73
CA VAL A 166 2.22 -23.00 -17.71
C VAL A 166 1.06 -22.66 -16.77
N SER A 167 1.01 -21.45 -16.22
CA SER A 167 -0.08 -21.00 -15.35
C SER A 167 -1.43 -21.08 -16.06
N HIS A 168 -1.51 -20.65 -17.33
CA HIS A 168 -2.74 -20.68 -18.12
C HIS A 168 -3.26 -22.11 -18.34
N THR A 169 -2.35 -23.06 -18.58
CA THR A 169 -2.70 -24.47 -18.80
C THR A 169 -3.29 -25.11 -17.54
N ILE A 170 -2.85 -24.67 -16.36
CA ILE A 170 -3.31 -25.18 -15.06
C ILE A 170 -4.61 -24.48 -14.62
N SER A 171 -4.69 -23.16 -14.75
CA SER A 171 -5.84 -22.35 -14.30
C SER A 171 -6.24 -21.31 -15.35
N ARG A 172 -7.44 -21.50 -15.92
CA ARG A 172 -8.03 -20.56 -16.89
C ARG A 172 -8.51 -19.26 -16.24
N ASP A 173 -8.94 -19.29 -14.99
CA ASP A 173 -9.47 -18.10 -14.31
C ASP A 173 -8.34 -17.10 -13.97
N ALA A 174 -7.15 -17.58 -13.61
CA ALA A 174 -5.98 -16.74 -13.40
C ALA A 174 -5.52 -16.01 -14.68
N PHE A 175 -5.85 -16.57 -15.85
CA PHE A 175 -5.40 -16.05 -17.15
C PHE A 175 -6.02 -14.70 -17.50
N ALA A 176 -7.30 -14.47 -17.21
CA ALA A 176 -7.96 -13.22 -17.58
C ALA A 176 -7.25 -12.00 -16.96
N ARG A 177 -6.76 -12.15 -15.71
CA ARG A 177 -5.97 -11.12 -15.01
C ARG A 177 -4.59 -10.93 -15.62
N LEU A 178 -3.92 -12.02 -16.02
CA LEU A 178 -2.54 -12.00 -16.53
C LEU A 178 -2.43 -11.73 -18.04
N ALA A 179 -3.54 -11.79 -18.79
CA ALA A 179 -3.55 -11.60 -20.24
C ALA A 179 -2.96 -10.25 -20.71
N PRO A 180 -3.20 -9.10 -20.04
CA PRO A 180 -2.51 -7.86 -20.38
C PRO A 180 -0.98 -7.98 -20.32
N LEU A 181 -0.45 -8.65 -19.30
CA LEU A 181 0.98 -8.88 -19.15
C LEU A 181 1.51 -9.84 -20.23
N MET A 182 0.75 -10.88 -20.58
CA MET A 182 1.12 -11.80 -21.65
C MET A 182 1.18 -11.09 -23.00
N ALA A 183 0.17 -10.29 -23.34
CA ALA A 183 0.15 -9.52 -24.59
C ALA A 183 1.35 -8.55 -24.68
N ILE A 184 1.70 -7.88 -23.58
CA ILE A 184 2.89 -7.02 -23.52
C ILE A 184 4.16 -7.85 -23.69
N ALA A 185 4.31 -8.96 -22.99
CA ALA A 185 5.49 -9.81 -23.11
C ALA A 185 5.68 -10.30 -24.56
N THR A 186 4.60 -10.68 -25.24
CA THR A 186 4.59 -11.02 -26.68
C THR A 186 4.96 -9.83 -27.56
N ALA A 187 4.38 -8.65 -27.34
CA ALA A 187 4.74 -7.45 -28.10
C ALA A 187 6.23 -7.12 -27.97
N ARG A 188 6.79 -7.33 -26.78
CA ARG A 188 8.21 -7.07 -26.46
C ARG A 188 9.18 -8.09 -27.04
N THR A 189 8.71 -9.23 -27.57
CA THR A 189 9.53 -10.12 -28.42
C THR A 189 9.55 -9.66 -29.88
N GLY A 190 8.82 -8.59 -30.23
CA GLY A 190 8.72 -8.03 -31.58
C GLY A 190 7.48 -8.48 -32.38
N ASP A 191 6.65 -9.37 -31.83
CA ASP A 191 5.47 -9.88 -32.51
C ASP A 191 4.18 -9.18 -32.05
N THR A 192 3.96 -7.99 -32.60
CA THR A 192 2.75 -7.18 -32.30
C THR A 192 1.45 -7.83 -32.79
N ALA A 193 1.51 -8.66 -33.84
CA ALA A 193 0.33 -9.36 -34.36
C ALA A 193 -0.11 -10.48 -33.41
N ALA A 194 0.84 -11.25 -32.88
CA ALA A 194 0.56 -12.24 -31.85
C ALA A 194 0.10 -11.58 -30.54
N ALA A 195 0.65 -10.43 -30.17
CA ALA A 195 0.19 -9.68 -29.00
C ALA A 195 -1.29 -9.27 -29.11
N GLU A 196 -1.69 -8.76 -30.28
CA GLU A 196 -3.09 -8.40 -30.54
C GLU A 196 -3.99 -9.65 -30.58
N ALA A 197 -3.51 -10.77 -31.13
CA ALA A 197 -4.23 -12.04 -31.10
C ALA A 197 -4.50 -12.49 -29.66
N VAL A 198 -3.50 -12.43 -28.77
CA VAL A 198 -3.66 -12.71 -27.34
C VAL A 198 -4.70 -11.80 -26.71
N ALA A 199 -4.60 -10.48 -26.94
CA ALA A 199 -5.54 -9.50 -26.38
C ALA A 199 -7.00 -9.76 -26.82
N ASN A 200 -7.22 -10.25 -28.04
CA ASN A 200 -8.56 -10.54 -28.55
C ASN A 200 -9.17 -11.84 -28.00
N THR A 201 -8.41 -12.66 -27.27
CA THR A 201 -8.94 -13.89 -26.63
C THR A 201 -9.63 -13.66 -25.29
N VAL A 202 -9.52 -12.46 -24.72
CA VAL A 202 -10.00 -12.13 -23.36
C VAL A 202 -10.94 -10.92 -23.37
N PRO A 203 -11.73 -10.70 -22.29
CA PRO A 203 -12.56 -9.51 -22.16
C PRO A 203 -11.75 -8.21 -22.30
N GLN A 204 -12.34 -7.22 -22.98
CA GLN A 204 -11.71 -5.94 -23.27
C GLN A 204 -11.76 -5.00 -22.05
N THR A 205 -10.92 -5.30 -21.06
CA THR A 205 -10.82 -4.54 -19.81
C THR A 205 -9.99 -3.26 -19.98
N SER A 206 -10.15 -2.30 -19.07
CA SER A 206 -9.32 -1.09 -19.05
C SER A 206 -7.82 -1.39 -18.95
N ALA A 207 -7.41 -2.42 -18.19
CA ALA A 207 -6.01 -2.85 -18.11
C ALA A 207 -5.47 -3.35 -19.46
N LEU A 208 -6.30 -4.07 -20.22
CA LEU A 208 -5.92 -4.56 -21.55
C LEU A 208 -5.82 -3.43 -22.58
N HIS A 209 -6.72 -2.45 -22.52
CA HIS A 209 -6.62 -1.26 -23.37
C HIS A 209 -5.35 -0.47 -23.09
N LEU A 210 -4.95 -0.29 -21.83
CA LEU A 210 -3.67 0.33 -21.51
C LEU A 210 -2.47 -0.52 -21.93
N ALA A 211 -2.58 -1.85 -21.87
CA ALA A 211 -1.52 -2.74 -22.34
C ALA A 211 -1.21 -2.52 -23.82
N ARG A 212 -2.22 -2.27 -24.66
CA ARG A 212 -2.06 -1.99 -26.11
C ARG A 212 -1.13 -0.83 -26.42
N ILE A 213 -0.94 0.12 -25.49
CA ILE A 213 0.00 1.23 -25.67
C ILE A 213 1.44 0.71 -25.91
N TRP A 214 1.78 -0.50 -25.44
CA TRP A 214 3.09 -1.11 -25.72
C TRP A 214 3.36 -1.44 -27.18
N TRP A 215 2.31 -1.59 -28.00
CA TRP A 215 2.43 -1.83 -29.45
C TRP A 215 1.65 -0.83 -30.31
N ALA A 216 1.21 0.28 -29.72
CA ALA A 216 0.75 1.45 -30.45
C ALA A 216 1.93 2.12 -31.17
N LYS A 217 1.77 2.43 -32.46
CA LYS A 217 2.82 2.97 -33.32
C LYS A 217 2.81 4.49 -33.40
N THR A 218 1.67 5.10 -33.08
CA THR A 218 1.45 6.54 -33.24
C THR A 218 0.77 7.13 -32.01
N GLU A 219 0.95 8.43 -31.76
CA GLU A 219 0.28 9.12 -30.66
C GLU A 219 -1.26 9.05 -30.73
N PRO A 220 -1.91 9.16 -31.91
CA PRO A 220 -3.34 8.89 -32.04
C PRO A 220 -3.75 7.48 -31.61
N GLU A 221 -2.95 6.45 -31.91
CA GLU A 221 -3.21 5.08 -31.45
C GLU A 221 -3.06 4.96 -29.92
N THR A 222 -2.03 5.60 -29.34
CA THR A 222 -1.85 5.69 -27.89
C THR A 222 -3.04 6.37 -27.21
N LEU A 223 -3.52 7.48 -27.76
CA LEU A 223 -4.71 8.19 -27.26
C LEU A 223 -5.97 7.33 -27.35
N ALA A 224 -6.16 6.62 -28.47
CA ALA A 224 -7.30 5.72 -28.64
C ALA A 224 -7.28 4.59 -27.59
N CYS A 225 -6.11 4.02 -27.29
CA CYS A 225 -5.95 3.02 -26.24
C CYS A 225 -6.27 3.59 -24.85
N LEU A 226 -5.75 4.78 -24.52
CA LEU A 226 -6.04 5.46 -23.25
C LEU A 226 -7.54 5.76 -23.10
N ASN A 227 -8.16 6.34 -24.12
CA ASN A 227 -9.59 6.67 -24.07
C ASN A 227 -10.50 5.44 -24.07
N ALA A 228 -10.10 4.33 -24.71
CA ALA A 228 -10.80 3.07 -24.57
C ALA A 228 -10.72 2.54 -23.13
N ALA A 229 -9.56 2.67 -22.47
CA ALA A 229 -9.42 2.29 -21.07
C ALA A 229 -10.28 3.15 -20.13
N LEU A 230 -10.33 4.46 -20.36
CA LEU A 230 -11.16 5.39 -19.60
C LEU A 230 -12.66 5.12 -19.82
N THR A 231 -13.08 4.94 -21.07
CA THR A 231 -14.48 4.65 -21.42
C THR A 231 -14.97 3.34 -20.79
N SER A 232 -14.14 2.28 -20.81
CA SER A 232 -14.47 1.01 -20.14
C SER A 232 -14.58 1.14 -18.62
N ALA A 233 -14.01 2.17 -18.02
CA ALA A 233 -14.15 2.53 -16.61
C ALA A 233 -15.24 3.60 -16.36
N SER A 234 -16.07 3.93 -17.37
CA SER A 234 -17.06 5.02 -17.31
C SER A 234 -16.47 6.40 -16.99
N LEU A 235 -15.22 6.63 -17.39
CA LEU A 235 -14.52 7.90 -17.23
C LEU A 235 -14.58 8.73 -18.51
N SER A 236 -14.62 10.05 -18.35
CA SER A 236 -14.62 10.99 -19.47
C SER A 236 -13.35 10.85 -20.33
N PRO A 237 -13.44 10.97 -21.67
CA PRO A 237 -12.24 10.89 -22.51
C PRO A 237 -11.33 12.12 -22.32
N VAL A 238 -10.04 11.93 -22.60
CA VAL A 238 -9.01 12.96 -22.60
C VAL A 238 -8.53 13.27 -24.02
N ALA A 239 -7.76 14.34 -24.16
CA ALA A 239 -7.05 14.69 -25.38
C ALA A 239 -5.55 14.82 -25.11
N ILE A 240 -4.75 14.87 -26.17
CA ILE A 240 -3.33 15.20 -26.12
C ILE A 240 -3.16 16.50 -26.90
N GLU A 241 -2.60 17.53 -26.26
CA GLU A 241 -2.32 18.81 -26.91
C GLU A 241 -1.16 18.67 -27.91
N ASP A 242 -1.24 19.37 -29.05
CA ASP A 242 -0.12 19.45 -29.98
C ASP A 242 1.08 20.14 -29.30
N GLY A 243 2.28 19.60 -29.49
CA GLY A 243 3.48 20.22 -28.95
C GLY A 243 4.69 19.31 -28.92
N THR A 244 5.79 19.87 -28.44
CA THR A 244 7.03 19.13 -28.15
C THR A 244 7.01 18.63 -26.71
N GLY A 245 7.78 17.58 -26.43
CA GLY A 245 7.87 16.97 -25.09
C GLY A 245 7.08 15.67 -24.96
N HIS A 246 7.08 15.13 -23.74
CA HIS A 246 6.50 13.83 -23.44
C HIS A 246 4.98 13.84 -23.59
N THR A 247 4.42 12.77 -24.13
CA THR A 247 2.97 12.59 -24.32
C THR A 247 2.22 12.69 -22.98
N PHE A 248 2.80 12.18 -21.89
CA PHE A 248 2.26 12.29 -20.55
C PHE A 248 1.97 13.74 -20.14
N ASP A 249 2.89 14.66 -20.44
CA ASP A 249 2.76 16.07 -20.06
C ASP A 249 1.71 16.81 -20.88
N ARG A 250 1.35 16.29 -22.06
CA ARG A 250 0.40 16.92 -22.96
C ARG A 250 -1.04 16.42 -22.79
N ILE A 251 -1.30 15.56 -21.80
CA ILE A 251 -2.68 15.12 -21.49
C ILE A 251 -3.51 16.30 -20.99
N THR A 252 -4.66 16.51 -21.63
CA THR A 252 -5.63 17.54 -21.29
C THR A 252 -7.06 16.98 -21.30
N GLN A 253 -8.03 17.75 -20.82
CA GLN A 253 -9.45 17.36 -20.89
C GLN A 253 -9.99 17.51 -22.32
N SER A 254 -10.82 16.58 -22.78
CA SER A 254 -11.43 16.66 -24.11
C SER A 254 -12.52 17.74 -24.20
N VAL A 255 -13.21 18.03 -23.08
CA VAL A 255 -14.29 19.00 -22.99
C VAL A 255 -14.09 19.85 -21.73
N LYS A 256 -14.22 21.18 -21.84
CA LYS A 256 -14.25 22.07 -20.66
C LYS A 256 -15.59 21.92 -19.96
N VAL A 257 -15.59 21.42 -18.73
CA VAL A 257 -16.78 21.44 -17.86
C VAL A 257 -17.07 22.89 -17.45
N GLY A 258 -18.35 23.30 -17.52
CA GLY A 258 -18.78 24.63 -17.09
C GLY A 258 -18.56 24.83 -15.59
N GLN A 259 -17.95 25.95 -15.21
CA GLN A 259 -17.55 26.28 -13.84
C GLN A 259 -18.71 26.93 -13.03
N ALA A 260 -19.86 26.27 -12.94
CA ALA A 260 -20.75 26.61 -11.85
C ALA A 260 -20.12 26.06 -10.55
N PRO A 261 -20.00 26.85 -9.46
CA PRO A 261 -19.51 26.32 -8.20
C PRO A 261 -20.44 25.21 -7.73
N ASP A 262 -19.88 24.03 -7.43
CA ASP A 262 -20.63 22.99 -6.72
C ASP A 262 -20.99 23.53 -5.33
N ASP A 263 -22.23 23.32 -4.90
CA ASP A 263 -22.72 23.66 -3.56
C ASP A 263 -22.31 22.65 -2.48
N GLY A 264 -21.52 21.64 -2.87
CA GLY A 264 -21.08 20.54 -2.02
C GLY A 264 -19.88 20.86 -1.11
N PRO A 265 -19.40 19.85 -0.36
CA PRO A 265 -18.30 20.02 0.58
C PRO A 265 -16.99 20.40 -0.14
N VAL A 266 -16.30 21.41 0.40
CA VAL A 266 -14.98 21.81 -0.08
C VAL A 266 -13.95 20.72 0.21
N VAL A 267 -13.11 20.40 -0.77
CA VAL A 267 -11.95 19.49 -0.60
C VAL A 267 -10.65 20.30 -0.53
N SER A 268 -9.84 20.08 0.50
CA SER A 268 -8.44 20.56 0.52
C SER A 268 -7.54 19.52 -0.12
N VAL A 269 -6.90 19.87 -1.24
CA VAL A 269 -5.91 19.02 -1.91
C VAL A 269 -4.52 19.50 -1.50
N LEU A 270 -3.72 18.62 -0.89
CA LEU A 270 -2.36 18.95 -0.46
C LEU A 270 -1.35 18.40 -1.48
N MET A 271 -0.52 19.28 -2.01
CA MET A 271 0.54 18.95 -2.96
C MET A 271 1.89 19.39 -2.40
N ALA A 272 2.69 18.43 -1.90
CA ALA A 272 4.07 18.71 -1.52
C ALA A 272 4.94 18.78 -2.79
N ALA A 273 5.74 19.82 -2.90
CA ALA A 273 6.62 20.08 -4.04
C ALA A 273 8.04 20.38 -3.57
N TYR A 274 9.02 19.78 -4.23
CA TYR A 274 10.44 20.08 -4.05
C TYR A 274 11.16 19.85 -5.37
N ASN A 275 11.78 20.90 -5.91
CA ASN A 275 12.51 20.86 -7.17
C ASN A 275 11.74 20.15 -8.30
N SER A 276 10.51 20.60 -8.56
CA SER A 276 9.55 19.95 -9.45
C SER A 276 9.23 20.79 -10.69
N GLU A 277 10.12 21.69 -11.12
CA GLU A 277 9.84 22.65 -12.20
C GLU A 277 9.41 22.00 -13.53
N ASP A 278 9.94 20.81 -13.83
CA ASP A 278 9.63 20.06 -15.06
C ASP A 278 8.27 19.36 -15.01
N THR A 279 7.75 19.05 -13.83
CA THR A 279 6.59 18.15 -13.67
C THR A 279 5.38 18.83 -13.06
N ILE A 280 5.58 19.85 -12.20
CA ILE A 280 4.51 20.59 -11.53
C ILE A 280 3.51 21.26 -12.49
N PRO A 281 3.87 21.73 -13.70
CA PRO A 281 2.88 22.26 -14.64
C PRO A 281 1.80 21.24 -14.99
N THR A 282 2.16 19.96 -15.11
CA THR A 282 1.24 18.87 -15.45
C THR A 282 0.29 18.57 -14.30
N ALA A 283 0.81 18.51 -13.06
CA ALA A 283 -0.01 18.32 -11.87
C ALA A 283 -0.97 19.49 -11.63
N LEU A 284 -0.52 20.74 -11.83
CA LEU A 284 -1.36 21.94 -11.72
C LEU A 284 -2.50 21.91 -12.75
N ARG A 285 -2.20 21.64 -14.03
CA ARG A 285 -3.25 21.54 -15.07
C ARG A 285 -4.28 20.45 -14.76
N ALA A 286 -3.84 19.29 -14.27
CA ALA A 286 -4.72 18.19 -13.88
C ALA A 286 -5.66 18.53 -12.71
N MET A 287 -5.19 19.34 -11.77
CA MET A 287 -6.02 19.84 -10.67
C MET A 287 -6.99 20.94 -11.12
N GLN A 288 -6.54 21.84 -11.98
CA GLN A 288 -7.38 22.92 -12.52
C GLN A 288 -8.56 22.38 -13.35
N SER A 289 -8.41 21.19 -13.95
CA SER A 289 -9.43 20.52 -14.76
C SER A 289 -10.39 19.62 -13.98
N GLN A 290 -10.31 19.56 -12.65
CA GLN A 290 -11.24 18.74 -11.86
C GLN A 290 -12.70 19.18 -12.08
N SER A 291 -13.58 18.21 -12.33
CA SER A 291 -15.01 18.44 -12.56
C SER A 291 -15.76 18.79 -11.27
N TRP A 292 -15.23 18.39 -10.12
CA TRP A 292 -15.64 18.93 -8.82
C TRP A 292 -14.90 20.25 -8.57
N SER A 293 -15.62 21.36 -8.62
CA SER A 293 -15.09 22.72 -8.56
C SER A 293 -14.86 23.24 -7.14
N ALA A 294 -15.58 22.71 -6.15
CA ALA A 294 -15.47 23.07 -4.74
C ALA A 294 -14.23 22.45 -4.08
N PHE A 295 -13.06 23.00 -4.40
CA PHE A 295 -11.79 22.61 -3.77
C PHE A 295 -10.86 23.82 -3.58
N GLU A 296 -9.90 23.65 -2.68
CA GLU A 296 -8.67 24.45 -2.62
C GLU A 296 -7.46 23.54 -2.87
N LEU A 297 -6.48 24.02 -3.63
CA LEU A 297 -5.20 23.35 -3.83
C LEU A 297 -4.13 24.09 -3.04
N LEU A 298 -3.60 23.43 -2.01
CA LEU A 298 -2.49 23.91 -1.21
C LEU A 298 -1.22 23.28 -1.77
N VAL A 299 -0.40 24.08 -2.46
CA VAL A 299 0.91 23.66 -2.93
C VAL A 299 1.94 24.07 -1.89
N ILE A 300 2.53 23.08 -1.23
CA ILE A 300 3.52 23.27 -0.18
C ILE A 300 4.91 23.07 -0.79
N ASP A 301 5.58 24.18 -1.09
CA ASP A 301 6.96 24.22 -1.55
C ASP A 301 7.90 23.96 -0.36
N ASP A 302 8.55 22.79 -0.36
CA ASP A 302 9.45 22.30 0.69
C ASP A 302 10.87 22.86 0.50
N ALA A 303 10.96 24.17 0.33
CA ALA A 303 12.18 24.95 0.06
C ALA A 303 12.90 24.56 -1.25
N SER A 304 12.18 24.56 -2.38
CA SER A 304 12.81 24.32 -3.69
C SER A 304 13.88 25.37 -4.02
N THR A 305 14.92 24.92 -4.71
CA THR A 305 16.02 25.77 -5.21
C THR A 305 15.85 26.18 -6.67
N ASP A 306 14.88 25.58 -7.37
CA ASP A 306 14.59 25.79 -8.79
C ASP A 306 13.44 26.78 -9.02
N THR A 307 12.82 26.79 -10.20
CA THR A 307 11.71 27.70 -10.51
C THR A 307 10.33 27.24 -10.04
N THR A 308 10.22 26.11 -9.34
CA THR A 308 8.95 25.55 -8.81
C THR A 308 8.04 26.60 -8.16
N PRO A 309 8.45 27.39 -7.15
CA PRO A 309 7.56 28.36 -6.52
C PRO A 309 7.10 29.47 -7.46
N LYS A 310 7.94 29.87 -8.45
CA LYS A 310 7.56 30.88 -9.45
C LYS A 310 6.47 30.36 -10.39
N ILE A 311 6.56 29.09 -10.80
CA ILE A 311 5.55 28.43 -11.64
C ILE A 311 4.22 28.39 -10.89
N VAL A 312 4.23 27.95 -9.62
CA VAL A 312 3.00 27.88 -8.81
C VAL A 312 2.39 29.25 -8.60
N ALA A 313 3.19 30.27 -8.30
CA ALA A 313 2.71 31.65 -8.13
C ALA A 313 2.01 32.18 -9.39
N LYS A 314 2.50 31.83 -10.58
CA LYS A 314 1.86 32.18 -11.86
C LYS A 314 0.49 31.53 -12.01
N HIS A 315 0.34 30.26 -11.63
CA HIS A 315 -0.95 29.57 -11.67
C HIS A 315 -1.93 30.10 -10.59
N ALA A 316 -1.45 30.39 -9.38
CA ALA A 316 -2.26 30.99 -8.32
C ALA A 316 -2.79 32.38 -8.67
N ALA A 317 -2.06 33.16 -9.47
CA ALA A 317 -2.55 34.43 -10.00
C ALA A 317 -3.70 34.28 -11.00
N GLN A 318 -3.88 33.09 -11.59
CA GLN A 318 -4.90 32.80 -12.62
C GLN A 318 -6.08 31.99 -12.06
N ASP A 319 -5.86 31.22 -11.00
CA ASP A 319 -6.86 30.37 -10.36
C ASP A 319 -6.86 30.59 -8.84
N PRO A 320 -7.89 31.28 -8.28
CA PRO A 320 -7.93 31.63 -6.87
C PRO A 320 -8.08 30.42 -5.94
N ARG A 321 -8.34 29.22 -6.48
CA ARG A 321 -8.37 27.97 -5.71
C ARG A 321 -6.97 27.51 -5.32
N ILE A 322 -5.91 28.01 -5.98
CA ILE A 322 -4.52 27.58 -5.76
C ILE A 322 -3.82 28.54 -4.79
N ARG A 323 -3.20 27.99 -3.75
CA ARG A 323 -2.41 28.73 -2.76
C ARG A 323 -1.02 28.11 -2.61
N LEU A 324 0.01 28.93 -2.76
CA LEU A 324 1.40 28.56 -2.49
C LEU A 324 1.72 28.78 -1.01
N ILE A 325 2.32 27.77 -0.37
CA ILE A 325 2.88 27.81 0.99
C ILE A 325 4.35 27.46 0.86
N GLN A 326 5.25 28.38 1.22
CA GLN A 326 6.70 28.13 1.15
C GLN A 326 7.27 27.86 2.53
N LEU A 327 7.93 26.71 2.67
CA LEU A 327 8.61 26.34 3.90
C LEU A 327 10.03 26.91 3.93
N PRO A 328 10.55 27.28 5.11
CA PRO A 328 11.87 27.91 5.23
C PRO A 328 13.04 26.94 5.00
N ARG A 329 12.78 25.62 5.06
CA ARG A 329 13.77 24.57 4.86
C ARG A 329 13.07 23.30 4.40
N ASN A 330 13.80 22.46 3.66
CA ASN A 330 13.34 21.14 3.25
C ASN A 330 13.22 20.22 4.47
N GLN A 331 12.05 19.62 4.66
CA GLN A 331 11.75 18.70 5.77
C GLN A 331 11.15 17.38 5.29
N GLY A 332 11.02 17.18 3.98
CA GLY A 332 10.42 16.02 3.36
C GLY A 332 8.91 16.13 3.18
N ALA A 333 8.40 15.32 2.25
CA ALA A 333 7.02 15.40 1.74
C ALA A 333 5.93 15.32 2.83
N TYR A 334 6.09 14.46 3.85
CA TYR A 334 5.05 14.31 4.88
C TYR A 334 5.08 15.44 5.92
N SER A 335 6.25 15.99 6.23
CA SER A 335 6.36 17.23 6.99
C SER A 335 5.71 18.40 6.24
N ALA A 336 5.93 18.50 4.92
CA ALA A 336 5.24 19.48 4.07
C ALA A 336 3.72 19.29 4.03
N ARG A 337 3.24 18.04 3.92
CA ARG A 337 1.79 17.71 4.00
C ARG A 337 1.20 18.08 5.37
N ASN A 338 1.93 17.87 6.47
CA ASN A 338 1.48 18.28 7.81
C ASN A 338 1.35 19.81 7.93
N ALA A 339 2.28 20.57 7.33
CA ALA A 339 2.15 22.04 7.25
C ALA A 339 0.92 22.45 6.42
N GLY A 340 0.67 21.78 5.29
CA GLY A 340 -0.54 21.98 4.49
C GLY A 340 -1.84 21.63 5.23
N LEU A 341 -1.84 20.56 6.03
CA LEU A 341 -3.00 20.13 6.84
C LEU A 341 -3.38 21.16 7.92
N ALA A 342 -2.40 21.85 8.50
CA ALA A 342 -2.65 22.93 9.45
C ALA A 342 -3.41 24.09 8.79
N GLU A 343 -3.16 24.32 7.50
CA GLU A 343 -3.77 25.39 6.69
C GLU A 343 -5.07 24.99 5.97
N ALA A 344 -5.43 23.70 5.99
CA ALA A 344 -6.57 23.14 5.26
C ALA A 344 -7.92 23.54 5.86
N LYS A 345 -8.81 24.05 5.01
CA LYS A 345 -10.16 24.57 5.35
C LYS A 345 -11.30 23.70 4.82
N GLY A 346 -11.02 22.77 3.91
CA GLY A 346 -11.98 21.85 3.33
C GLY A 346 -12.57 20.89 4.37
N HIS A 347 -13.79 20.44 4.10
CA HIS A 347 -14.44 19.38 4.87
C HIS A 347 -13.68 18.05 4.75
N PHE A 348 -13.21 17.75 3.53
CA PHE A 348 -12.34 16.63 3.23
C PHE A 348 -10.92 17.10 2.91
N VAL A 349 -9.94 16.24 3.18
CA VAL A 349 -8.55 16.41 2.76
C VAL A 349 -8.13 15.20 1.92
N THR A 350 -7.38 15.45 0.85
CA THR A 350 -6.75 14.43 0.01
C THR A 350 -5.39 14.94 -0.49
N LEU A 351 -4.64 14.12 -1.21
CA LEU A 351 -3.31 14.45 -1.70
C LEU A 351 -3.29 14.60 -3.23
N HIS A 352 -2.17 15.12 -3.73
CA HIS A 352 -1.76 15.01 -5.12
C HIS A 352 -0.24 15.17 -5.17
N ASP A 353 0.48 14.29 -5.88
CA ASP A 353 1.93 14.44 -6.04
C ASP A 353 2.27 15.44 -7.14
N ALA A 354 3.37 16.17 -7.01
CA ALA A 354 3.73 17.26 -7.92
C ALA A 354 4.14 16.78 -9.33
N ASP A 355 4.33 15.48 -9.52
CA ASP A 355 4.80 14.85 -10.76
C ASP A 355 3.79 13.96 -11.47
N ASP A 356 2.62 13.76 -10.87
CA ASP A 356 1.57 12.87 -11.35
C ASP A 356 0.48 13.63 -12.13
N TRP A 357 -0.38 12.86 -12.80
CA TRP A 357 -1.58 13.37 -13.46
C TRP A 357 -2.83 12.75 -12.84
N SER A 358 -3.86 13.56 -12.58
CA SER A 358 -5.16 13.09 -12.12
C SER A 358 -6.24 13.32 -13.16
N HIS A 359 -7.11 12.32 -13.30
CA HIS A 359 -8.27 12.40 -14.17
C HIS A 359 -9.23 13.51 -13.71
N PRO A 360 -9.87 14.28 -14.62
CA PRO A 360 -10.84 15.34 -14.28
C PRO A 360 -11.93 14.90 -13.30
N ASP A 361 -12.38 13.64 -13.41
CA ASP A 361 -13.45 13.09 -12.57
C ASP A 361 -13.01 12.57 -11.19
N ARG A 362 -11.74 12.72 -10.81
CA ARG A 362 -11.19 12.11 -9.60
C ARG A 362 -11.92 12.61 -8.34
N LEU A 363 -11.91 13.94 -8.11
CA LEU A 363 -12.50 14.52 -6.90
C LEU A 363 -14.01 14.25 -6.81
N ARG A 364 -14.72 14.38 -7.94
CA ARG A 364 -16.17 14.13 -8.02
C ARG A 364 -16.51 12.71 -7.55
N HIS A 365 -15.82 11.69 -8.07
CA HIS A 365 -16.06 10.30 -7.67
C HIS A 365 -15.83 10.06 -6.18
N HIS A 366 -14.81 10.67 -5.58
CA HIS A 366 -14.56 10.52 -4.15
C HIS A 366 -15.66 11.17 -3.31
N VAL A 367 -16.03 12.41 -3.64
CA VAL A 367 -17.03 13.16 -2.87
C VAL A 367 -18.41 12.51 -2.99
N GLU A 368 -18.86 12.20 -4.21
CA GLU A 368 -20.16 11.55 -4.44
C GLU A 368 -20.23 10.20 -3.74
N PHE A 369 -19.15 9.41 -3.76
CA PHE A 369 -19.10 8.14 -3.04
C PHE A 369 -19.28 8.33 -1.53
N LEU A 370 -18.54 9.26 -0.91
CA LEU A 370 -18.62 9.48 0.55
C LEU A 370 -19.97 10.05 0.98
N LEU A 371 -20.57 10.93 0.17
CA LEU A 371 -21.92 11.45 0.42
C LEU A 371 -22.99 10.37 0.32
N ALA A 372 -22.87 9.47 -0.67
CA ALA A 372 -23.82 8.36 -0.86
C ALA A 372 -23.61 7.21 0.14
N ASN A 373 -22.44 7.10 0.75
CA ASN A 373 -22.06 5.96 1.60
C ASN A 373 -21.50 6.42 2.97
N PRO A 374 -22.32 7.00 3.86
CA PRO A 374 -21.88 7.55 5.15
C PRO A 374 -21.30 6.51 6.13
N GLY A 375 -21.42 5.21 5.82
CA GLY A 375 -20.76 4.14 6.58
C GLY A 375 -19.26 3.97 6.28
N TYR A 376 -18.68 4.72 5.34
CA TYR A 376 -17.24 4.77 5.11
C TYR A 376 -16.64 6.02 5.73
N VAL A 377 -15.48 5.85 6.36
CA VAL A 377 -14.69 6.95 6.94
C VAL A 377 -13.89 7.68 5.86
N GLY A 378 -13.55 6.99 4.77
CA GLY A 378 -12.81 7.58 3.65
C GLY A 378 -12.84 6.69 2.42
N CYS A 379 -12.19 7.16 1.36
CA CYS A 379 -12.02 6.39 0.14
C CYS A 379 -10.72 6.75 -0.58
N LEU A 380 -10.28 5.89 -1.49
CA LEU A 380 -9.22 6.14 -2.46
C LEU A 380 -9.62 5.58 -3.83
N SER A 381 -9.05 6.12 -4.91
CA SER A 381 -9.24 5.59 -6.26
C SER A 381 -8.23 4.49 -6.58
N GLN A 382 -8.33 3.94 -7.78
CA GLN A 382 -7.22 3.22 -8.42
C GLN A 382 -6.34 4.18 -9.25
N GLN A 383 -5.11 3.75 -9.51
CA GLN A 383 -4.14 4.41 -10.39
C GLN A 383 -3.39 3.39 -11.24
N ALA A 384 -2.77 3.86 -12.31
CA ALA A 384 -1.74 3.12 -13.06
C ALA A 384 -0.42 3.91 -13.05
N ARG A 385 0.72 3.23 -13.19
CA ARG A 385 2.02 3.91 -13.38
C ARG A 385 2.48 3.78 -14.81
N CYS A 386 2.89 4.90 -15.40
CA CYS A 386 3.26 4.98 -16.81
C CYS A 386 4.62 5.64 -17.00
N ALA A 387 5.34 5.22 -18.04
CA ALA A 387 6.46 5.96 -18.60
C ALA A 387 5.98 7.28 -19.25
N PRO A 388 6.89 8.22 -19.57
CA PRO A 388 6.52 9.49 -20.20
C PRO A 388 5.79 9.36 -21.56
N ASP A 389 5.89 8.20 -22.21
CA ASP A 389 5.17 7.84 -23.44
C ASP A 389 3.85 7.09 -23.19
N LEU A 390 3.36 7.09 -21.94
CA LEU A 390 2.13 6.45 -21.48
C LEU A 390 2.14 4.92 -21.41
N ARG A 391 3.25 4.24 -21.74
CA ARG A 391 3.34 2.79 -21.54
C ARG A 391 3.30 2.45 -20.05
N ILE A 392 2.40 1.53 -19.66
CA ILE A 392 2.31 1.03 -18.29
C ILE A 392 3.63 0.38 -17.90
N SER A 393 4.23 0.86 -16.82
CA SER A 393 5.59 0.48 -16.41
C SER A 393 5.65 -0.35 -15.11
N ARG A 394 4.52 -0.48 -14.40
CA ARG A 394 4.44 -1.22 -13.13
C ARG A 394 3.24 -2.16 -13.08
N TRP A 395 3.44 -3.30 -12.45
CA TRP A 395 2.42 -4.29 -12.12
C TRP A 395 2.45 -4.60 -10.62
N THR A 396 1.32 -5.00 -10.05
CA THR A 396 1.29 -5.54 -8.68
C THR A 396 2.01 -6.88 -8.61
N GLY A 397 2.31 -7.35 -7.39
CA GLY A 397 2.79 -8.73 -7.19
C GLY A 397 1.78 -9.81 -7.59
N GLN A 398 0.56 -9.42 -7.98
CA GLN A 398 -0.45 -10.29 -8.58
C GLN A 398 -0.73 -9.86 -10.03
N GLY A 399 0.24 -9.29 -10.75
CA GLY A 399 0.10 -9.00 -12.18
C GLY A 399 -1.04 -8.05 -12.58
N GLU A 400 -1.50 -7.17 -11.68
CA GLU A 400 -2.53 -6.17 -12.01
C GLU A 400 -1.90 -4.84 -12.42
N ALA A 401 -2.47 -4.18 -13.42
CA ALA A 401 -2.03 -2.85 -13.88
C ALA A 401 -2.47 -1.73 -12.93
N PHE A 402 -3.62 -1.93 -12.27
CA PHE A 402 -4.22 -0.97 -11.36
C PHE A 402 -3.97 -1.35 -9.92
N PHE A 403 -3.71 -0.35 -9.09
CA PHE A 403 -3.49 -0.52 -7.66
C PHE A 403 -4.03 0.68 -6.89
N GLU A 404 -4.09 0.53 -5.57
CA GLU A 404 -4.53 1.57 -4.64
C GLU A 404 -3.79 2.90 -4.92
N ASN A 405 -4.56 3.96 -5.16
CA ASN A 405 -4.02 5.29 -5.31
C ASN A 405 -3.85 5.96 -3.95
N MET A 406 -2.67 5.78 -3.35
CA MET A 406 -2.34 6.35 -2.05
C MET A 406 -2.38 7.88 -2.01
N THR A 407 -2.10 8.54 -3.14
CA THR A 407 -2.17 10.01 -3.23
C THR A 407 -3.61 10.50 -3.38
N SER A 408 -4.60 9.61 -3.46
CA SER A 408 -6.01 9.98 -3.51
C SER A 408 -6.79 9.70 -2.23
N LEU A 409 -6.12 9.22 -1.16
CA LEU A 409 -6.78 8.94 0.11
C LEU A 409 -7.52 10.18 0.62
N MET A 410 -8.85 10.15 0.51
CA MET A 410 -9.74 11.20 0.96
C MET A 410 -10.34 10.83 2.32
N LEU A 411 -10.14 11.72 3.29
CA LEU A 411 -10.62 11.58 4.66
C LEU A 411 -11.19 12.92 5.16
N PRO A 412 -12.09 12.92 6.16
CA PRO A 412 -12.50 14.15 6.83
C PRO A 412 -11.29 14.90 7.40
N THR A 413 -11.17 16.19 7.12
CA THR A 413 -9.99 16.99 7.53
C THR A 413 -9.79 16.96 9.04
N ASN A 414 -10.87 17.09 9.81
CA ASN A 414 -10.80 17.04 11.28
C ASN A 414 -10.36 15.67 11.77
N LEU A 415 -10.78 14.57 11.13
CA LEU A 415 -10.30 13.24 11.51
C LEU A 415 -8.78 13.16 11.39
N VAL A 416 -8.22 13.60 10.27
CA VAL A 416 -6.76 13.57 10.05
C VAL A 416 -6.04 14.50 11.02
N ARG A 417 -6.53 15.72 11.19
CA ARG A 417 -5.88 16.76 12.01
C ARG A 417 -5.98 16.49 13.50
N THR A 418 -7.16 16.16 14.04
CA THR A 418 -7.38 16.11 15.50
C THR A 418 -7.33 14.70 16.06
N CYS A 419 -7.81 13.69 15.33
CA CYS A 419 -7.87 12.32 15.85
C CYS A 419 -6.60 11.52 15.52
N LEU A 420 -6.08 11.68 14.30
CA LEU A 420 -4.90 10.97 13.83
C LEU A 420 -3.61 11.78 14.04
N GLY A 421 -3.68 13.11 14.10
CA GLY A 421 -2.50 13.97 14.28
C GLY A 421 -1.66 14.18 13.01
N GLY A 422 -2.19 13.86 11.82
CA GLY A 422 -1.46 14.01 10.55
C GLY A 422 -0.63 12.77 10.18
N TRP A 423 0.30 12.95 9.24
CA TRP A 423 1.22 11.92 8.75
C TRP A 423 2.42 11.76 9.67
N ASP A 424 2.96 10.54 9.82
CA ASP A 424 4.24 10.34 10.52
C ASP A 424 5.39 11.05 9.76
N ASP A 425 6.34 11.62 10.50
CA ASP A 425 7.47 12.38 9.98
C ASP A 425 8.59 11.42 9.55
N VAL A 426 8.42 10.85 8.35
CA VAL A 426 9.34 9.92 7.69
C VAL A 426 9.51 10.30 6.22
N ARG A 427 10.56 9.80 5.55
CA ARG A 427 10.82 10.11 4.13
C ARG A 427 9.84 9.43 3.16
N VAL A 428 9.36 8.23 3.49
CA VAL A 428 8.49 7.42 2.63
C VAL A 428 7.48 6.59 3.43
N SER A 429 6.40 6.16 2.78
CA SER A 429 5.39 5.21 3.29
C SER A 429 4.45 5.71 4.39
N ALA A 430 4.50 6.99 4.78
CA ALA A 430 3.60 7.56 5.81
C ALA A 430 2.12 7.69 5.34
N ASP A 431 1.87 7.67 4.03
CA ASP A 431 0.54 7.61 3.42
C ASP A 431 -0.08 6.22 3.61
N SER A 432 0.68 5.16 3.30
CA SER A 432 0.25 3.79 3.57
C SER A 432 0.12 3.54 5.08
N GLU A 433 0.96 4.19 5.89
CA GLU A 433 0.86 4.19 7.34
C GLU A 433 -0.50 4.75 7.78
N LEU A 434 -0.85 5.96 7.33
CA LEU A 434 -2.09 6.64 7.70
C LEU A 434 -3.32 5.80 7.33
N LEU A 435 -3.31 5.17 6.14
CA LEU A 435 -4.38 4.25 5.72
C LEU A 435 -4.54 3.07 6.68
N ARG A 436 -3.42 2.42 7.06
CA ARG A 436 -3.44 1.32 8.03
C ARG A 436 -3.92 1.79 9.40
N ARG A 437 -3.52 2.99 9.81
CA ARG A 437 -3.93 3.61 11.07
C ARG A 437 -5.44 3.83 11.13
N VAL A 438 -6.03 4.37 10.06
CA VAL A 438 -7.48 4.53 9.93
C VAL A 438 -8.17 3.15 9.95
N ARG A 439 -7.68 2.19 9.15
CA ARG A 439 -8.26 0.83 9.12
C ARG A 439 -8.14 0.11 10.47
N ARG A 440 -7.09 0.37 11.26
CA ARG A 440 -6.95 -0.18 12.62
C ARG A 440 -7.96 0.42 13.60
N LEU A 441 -8.19 1.73 13.53
CA LEU A 441 -9.09 2.43 14.46
C LEU A 441 -10.56 2.25 14.12
N PHE A 442 -10.91 2.21 12.84
CA PHE A 442 -12.29 2.24 12.36
C PHE A 442 -12.76 0.91 11.75
N GLY A 443 -11.85 -0.03 11.53
CA GLY A 443 -12.10 -1.35 10.93
C GLY A 443 -11.45 -1.50 9.56
N ALA A 444 -11.07 -2.74 9.20
CA ALA A 444 -10.29 -3.06 8.01
C ALA A 444 -10.89 -2.50 6.69
N HIS A 445 -12.21 -2.34 6.65
CA HIS A 445 -12.95 -1.86 5.48
C HIS A 445 -13.44 -0.41 5.61
N ALA A 446 -13.06 0.32 6.68
CA ALA A 446 -13.52 1.69 6.92
C ALA A 446 -13.18 2.66 5.79
N VAL A 447 -12.13 2.35 5.02
CA VAL A 447 -11.73 3.11 3.82
C VAL A 447 -11.96 2.26 2.58
N ALA A 448 -12.80 2.74 1.66
CA ALA A 448 -13.07 2.08 0.39
C ALA A 448 -11.94 2.29 -0.61
N THR A 449 -11.63 1.24 -1.38
CA THR A 449 -10.87 1.38 -2.63
C THR A 449 -11.89 1.33 -3.77
N LEU A 450 -12.10 2.46 -4.45
CA LEU A 450 -13.06 2.56 -5.54
C LEU A 450 -12.53 1.77 -6.74
N ASN A 451 -13.38 0.92 -7.31
CA ASN A 451 -13.09 0.25 -8.58
C ASN A 451 -13.30 1.23 -9.74
N SER A 452 -12.45 2.25 -9.81
CA SER A 452 -12.63 3.44 -10.64
C SER A 452 -11.92 3.38 -11.99
N GLY A 453 -11.13 2.34 -12.24
CA GLY A 453 -10.10 2.41 -13.28
C GLY A 453 -9.03 3.48 -12.96
N PRO A 454 -8.24 3.93 -13.95
CA PRO A 454 -7.08 4.80 -13.72
C PRO A 454 -7.51 6.27 -13.53
N LEU A 455 -8.05 6.61 -12.35
CA LEU A 455 -8.34 8.01 -11.99
C LEU A 455 -7.08 8.85 -11.73
N ALA A 456 -5.91 8.22 -11.72
CA ALA A 456 -4.63 8.88 -11.80
C ALA A 456 -3.64 8.05 -12.62
N LEU A 457 -2.73 8.77 -13.29
CA LEU A 457 -1.56 8.22 -13.94
C LEU A 457 -0.34 8.71 -13.16
N GLN A 458 0.34 7.76 -12.52
CA GLN A 458 1.56 8.03 -11.79
C GLN A 458 2.76 8.03 -12.74
N ARG A 459 3.63 9.02 -12.65
CA ARG A 459 4.82 9.09 -13.52
C ARG A 459 5.87 8.07 -13.08
N ALA A 460 6.48 7.38 -14.02
CA ALA A 460 7.70 6.63 -13.81
C ALA A 460 8.91 7.55 -14.02
N SER A 461 9.76 7.65 -12.99
CA SER A 461 11.04 8.38 -13.05
C SER A 461 12.08 7.66 -12.21
N GLU A 462 13.33 7.68 -12.68
CA GLU A 462 14.51 7.19 -11.94
C GLU A 462 14.79 8.02 -10.68
N SER A 463 14.38 9.29 -10.66
CA SER A 463 14.51 10.17 -9.48
C SER A 463 13.43 9.97 -8.42
N SER A 464 12.44 9.10 -8.66
CA SER A 464 11.34 8.87 -7.72
C SER A 464 11.81 8.12 -6.47
N ALA A 465 11.23 8.44 -5.32
CA ALA A 465 11.49 7.71 -4.07
C ALA A 465 11.12 6.21 -4.14
N THR A 466 10.35 5.80 -5.15
CA THR A 466 10.04 4.39 -5.44
C THR A 466 11.14 3.69 -6.24
N ALA A 467 11.94 4.42 -7.01
CA ALA A 467 13.07 3.91 -7.79
C ALA A 467 14.39 3.88 -6.99
N ASP A 468 14.44 4.56 -5.84
CA ASP A 468 15.59 4.54 -4.93
C ASP A 468 15.98 3.11 -4.52
N LYS A 469 17.27 2.79 -4.56
CA LYS A 469 17.73 1.42 -4.28
C LYS A 469 17.57 1.02 -2.82
N ALA A 470 17.73 1.94 -1.88
CA ALA A 470 17.72 1.65 -0.44
C ALA A 470 16.34 1.82 0.19
N ILE A 471 15.59 2.83 -0.24
CA ILE A 471 14.27 3.19 0.30
C ILE A 471 13.14 3.08 -0.72
N GLY A 472 13.37 2.48 -1.89
CA GLY A 472 12.37 2.29 -2.93
C GLY A 472 11.43 1.10 -2.73
N MET A 473 10.74 0.74 -3.82
CA MET A 473 9.83 -0.39 -3.88
C MET A 473 9.97 -1.12 -5.21
N GLY A 474 10.37 -2.39 -5.16
CA GLY A 474 10.55 -3.28 -6.31
C GLY A 474 9.28 -4.06 -6.63
N TRP A 475 8.12 -3.39 -6.54
CA TRP A 475 6.75 -3.93 -6.48
C TRP A 475 6.29 -4.42 -5.10
N PHE A 476 7.20 -4.58 -4.15
CA PHE A 476 6.97 -4.99 -2.77
C PHE A 476 7.84 -4.18 -1.80
N TYR A 477 7.54 -4.24 -0.50
CA TYR A 477 8.37 -3.63 0.54
C TYR A 477 9.58 -4.51 0.85
N TYR A 478 10.76 -3.92 0.96
CA TYR A 478 11.99 -4.56 1.44
C TYR A 478 12.78 -3.57 2.30
N GLY A 479 13.85 -4.04 2.94
CA GLY A 479 14.77 -3.19 3.71
C GLY A 479 14.05 -2.26 4.68
N ALA A 480 14.33 -0.97 4.59
CA ALA A 480 13.81 0.03 5.52
C ALA A 480 12.28 0.20 5.46
N ARG A 481 11.64 0.12 4.28
CA ARG A 481 10.18 0.20 4.18
C ARG A 481 9.49 -0.96 4.88
N ARG A 482 10.10 -2.14 4.81
CA ARG A 482 9.59 -3.35 5.44
C ARG A 482 9.73 -3.26 6.97
N GLU A 483 10.91 -2.88 7.47
CA GLU A 483 11.10 -2.70 8.90
C GLU A 483 10.14 -1.64 9.47
N TYR A 484 9.96 -0.52 8.77
CA TYR A 484 8.96 0.48 9.13
C TYR A 484 7.54 -0.08 9.18
N PHE A 485 7.15 -0.88 8.18
CA PHE A 485 5.86 -1.55 8.15
C PHE A 485 5.67 -2.49 9.35
N GLU A 486 6.67 -3.31 9.69
CA GLU A 486 6.59 -4.24 10.83
C GLU A 486 6.55 -3.51 12.18
N ALA A 487 7.43 -2.52 12.39
CA ALA A 487 7.44 -1.70 13.59
C ALA A 487 6.11 -0.95 13.79
N GLN A 488 5.56 -0.43 12.69
CA GLN A 488 4.26 0.22 12.69
C GLN A 488 3.13 -0.75 13.06
N LEU A 489 3.06 -1.93 12.42
CA LEU A 489 2.03 -2.92 12.73
C LEU A 489 2.06 -3.35 14.18
N HIS A 490 3.27 -3.57 14.72
CA HIS A 490 3.44 -3.89 16.13
C HIS A 490 2.92 -2.76 17.03
N HIS A 491 3.32 -1.52 16.77
CA HIS A 491 2.84 -0.36 17.52
C HIS A 491 1.31 -0.18 17.38
N HIS A 492 0.72 -0.42 16.21
CA HIS A 492 -0.73 -0.39 15.99
C HIS A 492 -1.48 -1.46 16.79
N ALA A 493 -0.83 -2.58 17.07
CA ALA A 493 -1.37 -3.66 17.86
C ALA A 493 -1.34 -3.37 19.37
N THR A 494 -0.27 -2.71 19.85
CA THR A 494 0.02 -2.58 21.30
C THR A 494 -0.27 -1.18 21.88
N ALA A 495 -0.30 -0.13 21.05
CA ALA A 495 -0.42 1.24 21.55
C ALA A 495 -1.83 1.59 22.06
N TRP A 496 -1.86 2.37 23.15
CA TRP A 496 -3.11 2.92 23.71
C TRP A 496 -3.80 3.95 22.80
N HIS A 497 -3.05 4.68 21.98
CA HIS A 497 -3.58 5.63 21.00
C HIS A 497 -2.74 5.66 19.74
N LEU A 498 -3.33 6.06 18.61
CA LEU A 498 -2.65 6.18 17.32
C LEU A 498 -2.76 7.61 16.76
N CYS A 499 -2.44 8.59 17.60
CA CYS A 499 -2.39 10.01 17.25
C CYS A 499 -0.94 10.50 17.22
N TYR A 500 -0.48 11.00 16.07
CA TYR A 500 0.92 11.34 15.76
C TYR A 500 1.11 12.82 15.43
N PRO A 501 0.82 13.74 16.37
CA PRO A 501 0.94 15.16 16.10
C PRO A 501 2.42 15.54 15.81
N PRO A 502 2.67 16.52 14.93
CA PRO A 502 4.03 16.85 14.44
C PRO A 502 5.02 17.30 15.52
N ASP A 503 4.53 17.70 16.69
CA ASP A 503 5.28 18.28 17.81
C ASP A 503 5.61 17.26 18.92
N ARG A 504 5.16 16.00 18.81
CA ARG A 504 5.43 14.95 19.81
C ARG A 504 6.70 14.16 19.53
N THR A 505 7.22 13.55 20.60
CA THR A 505 8.24 12.51 20.52
C THR A 505 7.77 11.34 19.66
N ARG A 506 8.70 10.75 18.90
CA ARG A 506 8.42 9.60 18.03
C ARG A 506 7.79 8.45 18.83
N GLN A 507 6.75 7.83 18.27
CA GLN A 507 5.88 6.88 18.98
C GLN A 507 6.35 5.41 18.90
N PHE A 508 7.19 5.08 17.90
CA PHE A 508 7.72 3.74 17.68
C PHE A 508 9.05 3.81 16.92
N PRO A 509 9.90 2.77 16.98
CA PRO A 509 11.19 2.76 16.28
C PRO A 509 11.02 2.85 14.76
N VAL A 510 11.83 3.70 14.13
CA VAL A 510 11.88 3.85 12.67
C VAL A 510 13.34 3.75 12.21
N PRO A 511 13.61 3.04 11.09
CA PRO A 511 14.93 2.95 10.49
C PRO A 511 15.56 4.33 10.28
N THR A 512 16.85 4.45 10.57
CA THR A 512 17.57 5.74 10.52
C THR A 512 17.47 6.37 9.14
N ILE A 513 17.61 5.56 8.09
CA ILE A 513 17.56 5.99 6.69
C ILE A 513 16.21 6.61 6.26
N LEU A 514 15.14 6.37 7.03
CA LEU A 514 13.80 6.94 6.80
C LEU A 514 13.52 8.22 7.58
N ARG A 515 14.40 8.65 8.48
CA ARG A 515 14.21 9.89 9.24
C ARG A 515 14.45 11.10 8.34
N THR A 516 13.57 12.10 8.43
CA THR A 516 13.62 13.36 7.65
C THR A 516 14.71 14.31 8.14
N ARG A 517 14.93 14.33 9.46
CA ARG A 517 16.04 15.02 10.12
C ARG A 517 17.23 14.08 10.19
N GLN A 518 17.98 13.97 9.10
CA GLN A 518 19.33 13.43 9.19
C GLN A 518 20.17 14.51 9.88
N ASP A 519 20.62 14.25 11.11
CA ASP A 519 21.85 14.88 11.55
C ASP A 519 22.91 14.39 10.54
N GLU A 520 23.28 15.27 9.61
CA GLU A 520 24.41 15.07 8.73
C GLU A 520 25.58 14.66 9.62
N GLN A 521 26.11 13.45 9.42
CA GLN A 521 27.17 12.80 10.21
C GLN A 521 26.71 12.06 11.48
N SER A 522 26.34 10.79 11.33
CA SER A 522 26.95 9.77 12.18
C SER A 522 27.00 8.44 11.46
N GLU A 523 28.20 8.04 11.03
CA GLU A 523 28.51 6.62 10.93
C GLU A 523 28.11 6.01 12.28
N THR A 524 27.05 5.20 12.32
CA THR A 524 26.55 4.75 13.62
C THR A 524 27.52 3.70 14.14
N SER A 525 28.26 4.07 15.19
CA SER A 525 29.06 3.12 15.96
C SER A 525 28.16 2.34 16.91
N LEU A 526 28.26 1.02 16.85
CA LEU A 526 27.50 0.05 17.66
C LEU A 526 28.48 -0.82 18.47
N ASP A 527 28.09 -1.22 19.66
CA ASP A 527 28.87 -2.14 20.49
C ASP A 527 28.74 -3.58 19.98
N ARG A 528 27.54 -3.94 19.49
CA ARG A 528 27.21 -5.27 18.99
C ARG A 528 26.38 -5.21 17.71
N VAL A 529 26.64 -6.15 16.82
CA VAL A 529 25.71 -6.49 15.74
C VAL A 529 25.44 -8.00 15.78
N TYR A 530 24.17 -8.38 15.88
CA TYR A 530 23.71 -9.76 15.81
C TYR A 530 23.01 -10.04 14.48
N ALA A 531 23.40 -11.11 13.80
CA ALA A 531 22.76 -11.55 12.56
C ALA A 531 22.30 -13.01 12.66
N GLY A 532 21.06 -13.31 12.27
CA GLY A 532 20.52 -14.68 12.34
C GLY A 532 19.08 -14.82 11.86
N LEU A 533 18.52 -16.02 11.94
CA LEU A 533 17.11 -16.31 11.71
C LEU A 533 16.32 -15.82 12.93
N LEU A 534 15.67 -14.66 12.80
CA LEU A 534 15.02 -13.95 13.92
C LEU A 534 13.49 -14.08 13.92
N THR A 535 12.92 -14.95 13.08
CA THR A 535 11.47 -14.97 12.79
C THR A 535 10.70 -16.04 13.55
N ALA A 536 11.37 -17.08 14.02
CA ALA A 536 10.77 -18.21 14.71
C ALA A 536 11.56 -18.56 15.97
N GLN A 537 10.85 -19.06 16.98
CA GLN A 537 11.45 -19.54 18.22
C GLN A 537 12.39 -20.73 17.95
N ASN A 538 13.62 -20.64 18.43
CA ASN A 538 14.65 -21.68 18.37
C ASN A 538 15.74 -21.39 19.41
N ASP A 539 16.61 -22.39 19.67
CA ASP A 539 17.68 -22.28 20.67
C ASP A 539 18.58 -21.05 20.46
N ALA A 540 18.83 -20.65 19.21
CA ALA A 540 19.67 -19.51 18.90
C ALA A 540 18.95 -18.16 19.17
N LEU A 541 17.63 -18.10 19.02
CA LEU A 541 16.84 -16.94 19.43
C LEU A 541 16.77 -16.83 20.95
N ASP A 542 16.58 -17.93 21.67
CA ASP A 542 16.62 -17.94 23.15
C ASP A 542 17.95 -17.41 23.67
N MET A 543 19.05 -17.91 23.11
CA MET A 543 20.38 -17.43 23.46
C MET A 543 20.60 -15.94 23.10
N LEU A 544 20.04 -15.46 21.98
CA LEU A 544 20.08 -14.03 21.65
C LEU A 544 19.33 -13.19 22.70
N LEU A 545 18.17 -13.64 23.19
CA LEU A 545 17.41 -12.92 24.22
C LEU A 545 18.22 -12.79 25.52
N ASP A 546 18.94 -13.83 25.92
CA ASP A 546 19.84 -13.78 27.07
C ASP A 546 20.99 -12.77 26.87
N TRP A 547 21.64 -12.80 25.70
CA TRP A 547 22.71 -11.86 25.36
C TRP A 547 22.24 -10.41 25.30
N LEU A 548 21.04 -10.15 24.75
CA LEU A 548 20.45 -8.82 24.72
C LEU A 548 20.17 -8.29 26.13
N ASN A 549 19.82 -9.17 27.08
CA ASN A 549 19.68 -8.77 28.48
C ASN A 549 21.03 -8.35 29.08
N GLU A 550 22.12 -9.05 28.78
CA GLU A 550 23.47 -8.64 29.20
C GLU A 550 23.89 -7.31 28.59
N ASP A 551 23.65 -7.12 27.29
CA ASP A 551 23.95 -5.88 26.58
C ASP A 551 23.16 -4.70 27.15
N ARG A 552 21.90 -4.93 27.51
CA ARG A 552 21.06 -3.94 28.20
C ARG A 552 21.64 -3.53 29.55
N VAL A 553 22.12 -4.49 30.35
CA VAL A 553 22.78 -4.19 31.64
C VAL A 553 24.05 -3.36 31.45
N LYS A 554 24.77 -3.57 30.34
CA LYS A 554 25.98 -2.82 29.99
C LYS A 554 25.69 -1.52 29.23
N ASN A 555 24.42 -1.20 28.96
CA ASN A 555 23.99 -0.06 28.14
C ASN A 555 24.66 -0.02 26.75
N HIS A 556 24.83 -1.19 26.15
CA HIS A 556 25.37 -1.34 24.80
C HIS A 556 24.33 -0.92 23.73
N LYS A 557 24.82 -0.33 22.64
CA LYS A 557 24.06 -0.09 21.42
C LYS A 557 24.19 -1.30 20.48
N VAL A 558 23.06 -1.87 20.11
CA VAL A 558 22.95 -3.14 19.41
C VAL A 558 22.18 -3.00 18.10
N GLY A 559 22.76 -3.54 17.03
CA GLY A 559 22.11 -3.71 15.73
C GLY A 559 21.66 -5.16 15.51
N LEU A 560 20.45 -5.36 15.01
CA LEU A 560 19.92 -6.66 14.58
C LEU A 560 19.88 -6.74 13.06
N VAL A 561 20.33 -7.85 12.50
CA VAL A 561 20.23 -8.15 11.07
C VAL A 561 19.43 -9.45 10.87
N PRO A 562 18.14 -9.35 10.51
CA PRO A 562 17.35 -10.53 10.16
C PRO A 562 17.91 -11.20 8.90
N LEU A 563 18.28 -12.47 9.03
CA LEU A 563 18.64 -13.37 7.93
C LEU A 563 17.47 -14.31 7.62
N TYR A 564 17.54 -14.92 6.43
CA TYR A 564 16.51 -15.84 5.93
C TYR A 564 17.15 -17.05 5.27
N ALA A 565 16.45 -18.18 5.25
CA ALA A 565 16.89 -19.40 4.57
C ALA A 565 15.69 -20.06 3.89
N THR A 566 15.90 -20.68 2.73
CA THR A 566 14.81 -21.41 2.01
C THR A 566 14.20 -22.55 2.83
N THR A 567 14.96 -23.08 3.80
CA THR A 567 14.55 -24.18 4.68
C THR A 567 13.81 -23.73 5.94
N MET A 568 13.65 -22.41 6.16
CA MET A 568 13.01 -21.92 7.38
C MET A 568 11.52 -22.31 7.47
N PRO A 569 10.96 -22.45 8.68
CA PRO A 569 9.54 -22.79 8.84
C PRO A 569 8.61 -21.75 8.23
N THR A 570 7.52 -22.21 7.61
CA THR A 570 6.49 -21.33 7.03
C THR A 570 5.72 -20.55 8.09
N GLU A 571 5.54 -21.12 9.28
CA GLU A 571 4.74 -20.56 10.38
C GLU A 571 5.33 -19.25 10.94
N GLY A 572 6.65 -19.12 10.97
CA GLY A 572 7.32 -17.90 11.44
C GLY A 572 7.18 -16.71 10.49
N GLY A 573 6.74 -16.95 9.24
CA GLY A 573 6.77 -15.95 8.18
C GLY A 573 8.16 -15.32 8.05
N LEU A 574 8.22 -14.05 7.62
CA LEU A 574 9.48 -13.32 7.60
C LEU A 574 9.61 -12.30 8.74
N SER A 575 8.53 -11.97 9.45
CA SER A 575 8.55 -10.92 10.46
C SER A 575 9.41 -11.29 11.67
N ILE A 576 10.03 -10.28 12.28
CA ILE A 576 10.78 -10.49 13.52
C ILE A 576 9.85 -11.08 14.59
N HIS A 577 10.35 -12.08 15.30
CA HIS A 577 9.61 -12.77 16.35
C HIS A 577 9.07 -11.78 17.40
N PRO A 578 7.80 -11.91 17.85
CA PRO A 578 7.17 -10.92 18.75
C PRO A 578 7.97 -10.58 20.01
N HIS A 579 8.53 -11.58 20.70
CA HIS A 579 9.33 -11.34 21.91
C HIS A 579 10.58 -10.50 21.64
N LEU A 580 11.21 -10.66 20.47
CA LEU A 580 12.34 -9.83 20.09
C LEU A 580 11.86 -8.44 19.64
N ARG A 581 10.72 -8.36 18.96
CA ARG A 581 10.11 -7.09 18.54
C ARG A 581 9.78 -6.18 19.73
N ASP A 582 9.29 -6.74 20.83
CA ASP A 582 8.98 -6.01 22.07
C ASP A 582 10.21 -5.29 22.68
N LEU A 583 11.43 -5.78 22.39
CA LEU A 583 12.67 -5.21 22.92
C LEU A 583 13.24 -4.08 22.05
N ILE A 584 12.77 -3.93 20.81
CA ILE A 584 13.34 -2.98 19.84
C ILE A 584 12.81 -1.57 20.12
N ASP A 585 13.69 -0.70 20.63
CA ASP A 585 13.36 0.69 20.99
C ASP A 585 13.84 1.73 19.94
N GLY A 586 14.67 1.30 18.98
CA GLY A 586 15.21 2.15 17.91
C GLY A 586 16.34 3.09 18.34
N SER A 587 16.77 3.00 19.60
CA SER A 587 17.84 3.79 20.23
C SER A 587 19.01 2.91 20.69
N ASN A 588 18.78 2.00 21.63
CA ASN A 588 19.75 1.03 22.13
C ASN A 588 19.66 -0.28 21.36
N LEU A 589 18.46 -0.71 20.95
CA LEU A 589 18.28 -1.90 20.11
C LEU A 589 17.50 -1.53 18.86
N ARG A 590 18.09 -1.78 17.68
CA ARG A 590 17.45 -1.44 16.40
C ARG A 590 17.73 -2.48 15.31
N VAL A 591 16.83 -2.55 14.34
CA VAL A 591 17.04 -3.35 13.12
C VAL A 591 17.86 -2.53 12.12
N LEU A 592 18.91 -3.14 11.59
CA LEU A 592 19.74 -2.55 10.55
C LEU A 592 19.19 -2.95 9.18
N CYS A 593 19.02 -1.95 8.32
CA CYS A 593 18.34 -2.08 7.04
C CYS A 593 19.30 -1.94 5.85
N TYR A 594 18.89 -2.49 4.71
CA TYR A 594 19.58 -2.27 3.44
C TYR A 594 19.76 -0.77 3.15
N GLY A 595 20.97 -0.40 2.71
CA GLY A 595 21.37 0.98 2.49
C GLY A 595 21.98 1.68 3.71
N GLU A 596 21.91 1.08 4.91
CA GLU A 596 22.67 1.55 6.07
C GLU A 596 24.09 0.97 6.06
N THR A 597 25.06 1.81 6.46
CA THR A 597 26.44 1.41 6.73
C THR A 597 26.75 1.68 8.19
N VAL A 598 27.26 0.68 8.92
CA VAL A 598 27.56 0.79 10.35
C VAL A 598 28.95 0.25 10.69
N GLN A 599 29.54 0.84 11.73
CA GLN A 599 30.74 0.34 12.39
C GLN A 599 30.34 -0.36 13.67
N CYS A 600 30.91 -1.53 13.95
CA CYS A 600 30.64 -2.25 15.20
C CYS A 600 31.94 -2.71 15.89
N ALA A 601 31.90 -2.75 17.22
CA ALA A 601 33.00 -3.31 18.01
C ALA A 601 33.07 -4.84 17.90
N ARG A 602 31.92 -5.49 17.72
CA ARG A 602 31.84 -6.93 17.46
C ARG A 602 30.64 -7.31 16.62
N TYR A 603 30.86 -8.14 15.60
CA TYR A 603 29.82 -8.81 14.84
C TYR A 603 29.68 -10.26 15.30
N ILE A 604 28.43 -10.73 15.48
CA ILE A 604 28.12 -12.08 15.93
C ILE A 604 27.03 -12.67 15.03
N ARG A 605 27.34 -13.77 14.35
CA ARG A 605 26.33 -14.59 13.67
C ARG A 605 25.78 -15.61 14.68
N LEU A 606 24.45 -15.73 14.75
CA LEU A 606 23.82 -16.70 15.64
C LEU A 606 24.20 -18.14 15.23
N PRO A 607 24.66 -18.98 16.18
CA PRO A 607 25.15 -20.32 15.91
C PRO A 607 24.03 -21.29 15.57
N GLY A 608 24.37 -22.43 14.97
CA GLY A 608 23.43 -23.52 14.70
C GLY A 608 22.42 -23.24 13.58
N GLN A 609 22.56 -22.12 12.86
CA GLN A 609 21.65 -21.71 11.79
C GLN A 609 22.29 -21.86 10.40
N SER A 610 21.65 -22.66 9.54
CA SER A 610 22.10 -22.87 8.17
C SER A 610 21.59 -21.77 7.24
N VAL A 611 22.40 -20.74 7.05
CA VAL A 611 22.18 -19.65 6.08
C VAL A 611 23.27 -19.75 5.02
N THR A 612 22.94 -20.28 3.85
CA THR A 612 23.91 -20.66 2.81
C THR A 612 23.77 -19.86 1.51
N GLU A 613 22.75 -19.00 1.43
CA GLU A 613 22.42 -18.23 0.24
C GLU A 613 22.77 -16.75 0.40
N PRO A 614 23.10 -16.03 -0.69
CA PRO A 614 23.30 -14.60 -0.63
C PRO A 614 21.99 -13.82 -0.40
N HIS A 615 22.04 -12.79 0.46
CA HIS A 615 20.90 -11.89 0.70
C HIS A 615 21.09 -10.57 0.00
N ARG A 616 20.16 -10.21 -0.89
CA ARG A 616 20.19 -8.94 -1.61
C ARG A 616 20.05 -7.72 -0.69
N TYR A 617 19.24 -7.81 0.36
CA TYR A 617 18.85 -6.66 1.20
C TYR A 617 19.50 -6.70 2.59
N LEU A 618 20.84 -6.65 2.63
CA LEU A 618 21.60 -6.56 3.88
C LEU A 618 22.14 -5.14 4.12
N PRO A 619 22.32 -4.69 5.37
CA PRO A 619 23.16 -3.54 5.65
C PRO A 619 24.63 -3.83 5.31
N THR A 620 25.45 -2.78 5.24
CA THR A 620 26.91 -2.92 5.22
C THR A 620 27.43 -2.80 6.66
N VAL A 621 28.13 -3.82 7.15
CA VAL A 621 28.65 -3.88 8.53
C VAL A 621 30.15 -4.03 8.50
N HIS A 622 30.84 -3.14 9.23
CA HIS A 622 32.28 -3.17 9.42
C HIS A 622 32.62 -3.52 10.87
N GLU A 623 33.60 -4.39 11.06
CA GLU A 623 34.24 -4.69 12.36
C GLU A 623 35.72 -4.31 12.25
N GLY A 624 36.08 -3.17 12.85
CA GLY A 624 37.34 -2.49 12.56
C GLY A 624 37.45 -2.13 11.08
N HIS A 625 38.56 -2.48 10.42
CA HIS A 625 38.74 -2.22 8.97
C HIS A 625 38.12 -3.29 8.07
N ARG A 626 37.57 -4.37 8.63
CA ARG A 626 37.04 -5.50 7.86
C ARG A 626 35.55 -5.33 7.62
N CYS A 627 35.13 -5.36 6.35
CA CYS A 627 33.71 -5.55 6.01
C CYS A 627 33.32 -7.00 6.28
N VAL A 628 32.41 -7.21 7.24
CA VAL A 628 31.99 -8.54 7.71
C VAL A 628 30.64 -8.97 7.15
N LEU A 629 29.82 -8.00 6.70
CA LEU A 629 28.54 -8.25 6.05
C LEU A 629 28.26 -7.16 5.01
N ALA A 630 27.79 -7.55 3.82
CA ALA A 630 27.41 -6.62 2.76
C ALA A 630 26.27 -7.19 1.89
N PRO A 631 25.53 -6.34 1.17
CA PRO A 631 24.50 -6.77 0.21
C PRO A 631 25.02 -7.80 -0.80
N GLY A 632 24.21 -8.82 -1.07
CA GLY A 632 24.49 -9.86 -2.06
C GLY A 632 25.57 -10.86 -1.65
N GLN A 633 25.97 -10.90 -0.38
CA GLN A 633 26.92 -11.88 0.14
C GLN A 633 26.22 -12.96 0.96
N VAL A 634 26.82 -14.15 1.02
CA VAL A 634 26.47 -15.17 2.01
C VAL A 634 27.03 -14.71 3.37
N PRO A 635 26.21 -14.52 4.40
CA PRO A 635 26.68 -14.14 5.73
C PRO A 635 27.71 -15.16 6.24
N ARG A 636 28.95 -14.73 6.53
CA ARG A 636 30.01 -15.66 6.95
C ARG A 636 29.81 -16.10 8.40
N ASP A 637 30.09 -17.37 8.68
CA ASP A 637 30.29 -17.85 10.05
C ASP A 637 31.59 -17.23 10.60
N GLN A 638 31.54 -16.73 11.83
CA GLN A 638 32.69 -16.19 12.55
C GLN A 638 32.72 -16.66 13.99
#